data_AF-A0A6L9FPG5-F1
#
_entry.id   AF-A0A6L9FPG5-F1
#
_cell.length_a   1.000
_cell.length_b   1.000
_cell.length_c   1.000
_cell.angle_alpha   90.00
_cell.angle_beta   90.00
_cell.angle_gamma   90.00
#
_symmetry.space_group_name_H-M   'P 1'
#
loop_
_entity.id
_entity.type
_entity.pdbx_description
1 polymer ?
#
loop_
_entity_poly.entity_id
_entity_poly.type
_entity_poly.pdbx_seq_one_letter_code
_entity_poly.pdbx_strand_id
1 'polypeptide(L)'
;MDYITNEFEEYTSPLTGEVIKFNPSSRAFCILKTPTKEEFNELLQEYVNAKIQITWRELLEPLNKDLSKINGDRIRLFAATKASGSDKKFMPTYIFADSYTKAIGEETSYQCHLKVESFSIEEQKKLAEAIKPNSLEEAKSLFKEGSFHHNDALGYRFIDEVIKPHNNFTEAVNAMASLLNEVVADSGIKSKRFRLQHSNKTPRNTLELLSFLHAKGYVLFPYVRKLSEDPFEYWMLHKNNIRHCEYPELVNPDAYEFVNRIHQASEASRANKRLGSNAKTMVKASTFTRIEQISDELLDRQVELYEENYQTSSSSETTTRTNGSAFNAYTNMCRDIFNSKHNNPALKLKHRKYMRKTKKTIYELADFSLYSDKLPELKIWTELLSQYCLSINDTQFQLRISSARYFLDWLSGLEHIPQSPLEIVRTIHVNDYAEGNTLRNHLKNRYSLKASNRHLSMYRQFFDFCHDTLYKNPDNRESLSTFVNPVDTKWDRFAEGSSPGTKRTPIESRIMNEIRNLIIEDDYAFPKKAFSFSYVHLTNHETGEYEHNVFCPSVANLLYFMLWIPIRKIQAQLLDSGEGDDFIYDFDLEKFVKNENKIGNEKRQEGLLQTLPSGVLGITDVLGLHITTNKTSDDGYDIPWVCDELLASLKNQYQWLRKYSPYPELRGKDSLGKLLTEESIMTDKTFYCLFRDPSQQRSDDQSKPVATHIITKAWGLLCNEAEKRINRKLPETHRKISLTKEGSPTESRYDIHTLRVSGITDLLDKGVPLGIVQKFVAGHKTYMMTLHYDNPSHAKVREYLEAA
;
A
#
# COMPACT_ATOMS: atom_id res chain seq x y z
N MET A 1 23.00 -1.25 -30.34
CA MET A 1 22.75 -0.31 -29.21
C MET A 1 23.99 -0.38 -28.34
N ASP A 2 24.55 0.75 -27.97
CA ASP A 2 25.65 0.77 -27.01
C ASP A 2 25.06 0.50 -25.62
N TYR A 3 25.43 -0.64 -25.03
CA TYR A 3 24.97 -1.03 -23.70
C TYR A 3 25.84 -0.43 -22.59
N ILE A 4 26.65 0.56 -22.94
CA ILE A 4 27.58 1.27 -22.07
C ILE A 4 27.36 2.77 -22.24
N THR A 5 27.49 3.50 -21.14
CA THR A 5 27.63 4.94 -21.11
C THR A 5 28.83 5.33 -20.24
N ASN A 6 29.40 6.50 -20.49
CA ASN A 6 30.37 7.13 -19.58
C ASN A 6 29.75 8.33 -18.85
N GLU A 7 28.45 8.58 -19.06
CA GLU A 7 27.71 9.65 -18.42
C GLU A 7 27.23 9.20 -17.04
N PHE A 8 27.52 10.01 -16.02
CA PHE A 8 27.01 9.85 -14.67
C PHE A 8 26.64 11.22 -14.09
N GLU A 9 25.71 11.23 -13.15
CA GLU A 9 25.40 12.41 -12.35
C GLU A 9 26.15 12.35 -11.02
N GLU A 10 26.57 13.51 -10.51
CA GLU A 10 27.24 13.63 -9.21
C GLU A 10 26.35 14.38 -8.21
N TYR A 11 26.37 13.91 -6.97
CA TYR A 11 25.69 14.54 -5.83
C TYR A 11 26.63 14.57 -4.64
N THR A 12 26.81 15.73 -4.01
CA THR A 12 27.61 15.81 -2.79
C THR A 12 26.71 15.67 -1.57
N SER A 13 26.96 14.66 -0.73
CA SER A 13 26.19 14.44 0.50
C SER A 13 26.36 15.63 1.45
N PRO A 14 25.27 16.31 1.86
CA PRO A 14 25.36 17.46 2.76
C PRO A 14 25.80 17.07 4.17
N LEU A 15 25.68 15.79 4.54
CA LEU A 15 26.05 15.28 5.87
C LEU A 15 27.51 14.85 5.95
N THR A 16 28.02 14.20 4.90
CA THR A 16 29.37 13.60 4.90
C THR A 16 30.37 14.35 4.02
N GLY A 17 29.91 15.19 3.10
CA GLY A 17 30.75 15.85 2.09
C GLY A 17 31.21 14.91 0.97
N GLU A 18 30.81 13.64 0.98
CA GLU A 18 31.22 12.65 -0.03
C GLU A 18 30.44 12.80 -1.34
N VAL A 19 31.13 12.62 -2.46
CA VAL A 19 30.53 12.67 -3.80
C VAL A 19 29.96 11.31 -4.18
N ILE A 20 28.65 11.27 -4.41
CA ILE A 20 27.89 10.10 -4.82
C ILE A 20 27.58 10.23 -6.31
N LYS A 21 28.03 9.25 -7.08
CA LYS A 21 27.79 9.11 -8.53
C LYS A 21 26.58 8.21 -8.82
N PHE A 22 25.77 8.58 -9.81
CA PHE A 22 24.60 7.84 -10.31
C PHE A 22 24.68 7.54 -11.79
N ASN A 23 24.17 6.37 -12.18
CA ASN A 23 23.92 6.07 -13.58
C ASN A 23 22.53 6.60 -13.99
N PRO A 24 22.43 7.60 -14.89
CA PRO A 24 21.13 8.11 -15.35
C PRO A 24 20.44 7.14 -16.33
N SER A 25 21.17 6.18 -16.89
CA SER A 25 20.64 5.25 -17.90
C SER A 25 19.75 4.17 -17.28
N SER A 26 18.68 3.82 -18.01
CA SER A 26 17.84 2.66 -17.69
C SER A 26 18.22 1.36 -18.41
N ARG A 27 19.18 1.41 -19.36
CA ARG A 27 19.57 0.23 -20.17
C ARG A 27 21.07 0.06 -20.38
N ALA A 28 21.89 1.05 -20.06
CA ALA A 28 23.34 0.98 -20.22
C ALA A 28 24.05 0.94 -18.86
N PHE A 29 25.13 0.15 -18.78
CA PHE A 29 26.05 0.20 -17.65
C PHE A 29 26.91 1.47 -17.76
N CYS A 30 27.13 2.15 -16.64
CA CYS A 30 28.00 3.33 -16.63
C CYS A 30 29.42 2.93 -16.19
N ILE A 31 30.42 3.24 -17.01
CA ILE A 31 31.83 3.04 -16.64
C ILE A 31 32.34 4.30 -15.93
N LEU A 32 32.80 4.14 -14.69
CA LEU A 32 33.34 5.24 -13.88
C LEU A 32 34.84 5.45 -14.10
N LYS A 33 35.57 4.35 -14.33
CA LYS A 33 37.02 4.34 -14.61
C LYS A 33 37.38 3.14 -15.46
N THR A 34 38.40 3.30 -16.30
CA THR A 34 38.92 2.24 -17.16
C THR A 34 40.27 1.77 -16.61
N PRO A 35 40.40 0.52 -16.13
CA PRO A 35 41.67 -0.01 -15.64
C PRO A 35 42.68 -0.20 -16.78
N THR A 36 43.96 -0.26 -16.43
CA THR A 36 44.99 -0.80 -17.34
C THR A 36 44.74 -2.28 -17.60
N LYS A 37 45.44 -2.87 -18.59
CA LYS A 37 45.28 -4.29 -18.91
C LYS A 37 45.77 -5.17 -17.74
N GLU A 38 46.84 -4.75 -17.09
CA GLU A 38 47.42 -5.41 -15.92
C GLU A 38 46.45 -5.37 -14.75
N GLU A 39 45.94 -4.18 -14.40
CA GLU A 39 44.93 -4.00 -13.34
C GLU A 39 43.67 -4.82 -13.61
N PHE A 40 43.21 -4.88 -14.87
CA PHE A 40 42.03 -5.67 -15.21
C PHE A 40 42.28 -7.17 -15.01
N ASN A 41 43.45 -7.69 -15.39
CA ASN A 41 43.80 -9.09 -15.15
C ASN A 41 43.88 -9.42 -13.65
N GLU A 42 44.40 -8.51 -12.82
CA GLU A 42 44.40 -8.67 -11.36
C GLU A 42 42.97 -8.75 -10.79
N LEU A 43 42.06 -7.87 -11.26
CA LEU A 43 40.65 -7.91 -10.88
C LEU A 43 39.98 -9.24 -11.26
N LEU A 44 40.29 -9.78 -12.45
CA LEU A 44 39.77 -11.06 -12.90
C LEU A 44 40.28 -12.22 -12.02
N GLN A 45 41.54 -12.17 -11.61
CA GLN A 45 42.10 -13.17 -10.69
C GLN A 45 41.47 -13.08 -9.30
N GLU A 46 41.25 -11.87 -8.79
CA GLU A 46 40.55 -11.65 -7.52
C GLU A 46 39.10 -12.19 -7.56
N TYR A 47 38.39 -11.94 -8.67
CA TYR A 47 37.05 -12.50 -8.89
C TYR A 47 37.04 -14.04 -8.88
N VAL A 48 38.01 -14.69 -9.54
CA VAL A 48 38.14 -16.15 -9.51
C VAL A 48 38.39 -16.66 -8.10
N ASN A 49 39.26 -15.98 -7.33
CA ASN A 49 39.51 -16.34 -5.93
C ASN A 49 38.24 -16.20 -5.08
N ALA A 50 37.46 -15.13 -5.27
CA ALA A 50 36.16 -14.96 -4.62
C ALA A 50 35.18 -16.10 -4.99
N LYS A 51 35.13 -16.50 -6.27
CA LYS A 51 34.30 -17.62 -6.74
C LYS A 51 34.68 -18.96 -6.13
N ILE A 52 35.98 -19.20 -5.91
CA ILE A 52 36.47 -20.39 -5.19
C ILE A 52 35.94 -20.39 -3.75
N GLN A 53 36.05 -19.26 -3.04
CA GLN A 53 35.54 -19.15 -1.66
C GLN A 53 34.01 -19.31 -1.57
N ILE A 54 33.27 -18.70 -2.50
CA ILE A 54 31.82 -18.83 -2.59
C ILE A 54 31.42 -20.28 -2.80
N THR A 55 32.03 -20.94 -3.80
CA THR A 55 31.76 -22.36 -4.11
C THR A 55 32.09 -23.25 -2.92
N TRP A 56 33.23 -23.01 -2.27
CA TRP A 56 33.63 -23.72 -1.06
C TRP A 56 32.58 -23.58 0.05
N ARG A 57 32.16 -22.34 0.36
CA ARG A 57 31.14 -22.07 1.38
C ARG A 57 29.82 -22.77 1.07
N GLU A 58 29.37 -22.77 -0.18
CA GLU A 58 28.15 -23.47 -0.58
C GLU A 58 28.24 -24.99 -0.41
N LEU A 59 29.43 -25.55 -0.57
CA LEU A 59 29.68 -26.99 -0.38
C LEU A 59 29.72 -27.40 1.09
N LEU A 60 30.00 -26.48 2.01
CA LEU A 60 29.94 -26.72 3.46
C LEU A 60 28.52 -26.65 4.04
N GLU A 61 27.53 -26.19 3.27
CA GLU A 61 26.13 -26.24 3.68
C GLU A 61 25.59 -27.69 3.70
N PRO A 62 24.65 -28.01 4.60
CA PRO A 62 23.93 -29.28 4.54
C PRO A 62 23.23 -29.46 3.18
N LEU A 63 23.20 -30.69 2.66
CA LEU A 63 22.54 -30.98 1.39
C LEU A 63 21.03 -30.68 1.46
N ASN A 64 20.39 -30.99 2.57
CA ASN A 64 18.98 -30.71 2.83
C ASN A 64 18.80 -29.93 4.13
N LYS A 65 17.82 -29.00 4.14
CA LYS A 65 17.40 -28.30 5.37
C LYS A 65 16.72 -29.22 6.38
N ASP A 66 16.16 -30.32 5.89
CA ASP A 66 15.53 -31.36 6.69
C ASP A 66 16.50 -32.54 6.77
N LEU A 67 17.11 -32.71 7.96
CA LEU A 67 18.18 -33.68 8.19
C LEU A 67 17.69 -35.13 8.10
N SER A 68 16.39 -35.38 8.20
CA SER A 68 15.82 -36.74 8.09
C SER A 68 15.71 -37.23 6.64
N LYS A 69 16.02 -36.40 5.64
CA LYS A 69 16.04 -36.79 4.23
C LYS A 69 17.37 -37.46 3.87
N ILE A 70 17.37 -38.27 2.80
CA ILE A 70 18.58 -38.94 2.29
C ILE A 70 19.72 -37.91 2.10
N ASN A 71 20.89 -38.19 2.68
CA ASN A 71 22.07 -37.32 2.73
C ASN A 71 21.84 -35.96 3.45
N GLY A 72 20.77 -35.80 4.23
CA GLY A 72 20.46 -34.57 4.98
C GLY A 72 21.39 -34.33 6.17
N ASP A 73 21.94 -35.40 6.73
CA ASP A 73 22.97 -35.47 7.78
C ASP A 73 24.37 -35.05 7.30
N ARG A 74 24.52 -34.60 6.05
CA ARG A 74 25.81 -34.34 5.42
C ARG A 74 25.91 -33.00 4.75
N ILE A 75 27.12 -32.46 4.74
CA ILE A 75 27.46 -31.31 3.91
C ILE A 75 27.49 -31.70 2.42
N ARG A 76 27.16 -30.76 1.53
CA ARG A 76 27.14 -31.01 0.08
C ARG A 76 28.47 -31.56 -0.43
N LEU A 77 29.60 -31.08 0.08
CA LEU A 77 30.95 -31.53 -0.29
C LEU A 77 31.09 -33.06 -0.25
N PHE A 78 30.53 -33.70 0.78
CA PHE A 78 30.61 -35.13 1.04
C PHE A 78 29.33 -35.88 0.68
N ALA A 79 28.40 -35.23 -0.02
CA ALA A 79 27.24 -35.89 -0.58
C ALA A 79 27.68 -36.90 -1.63
N ALA A 80 27.12 -38.11 -1.54
CA ALA A 80 27.41 -39.19 -2.46
C ALA A 80 26.11 -39.81 -2.97
N THR A 81 26.12 -40.26 -4.23
CA THR A 81 25.01 -40.98 -4.84
C THR A 81 25.38 -42.44 -5.08
N LYS A 82 24.38 -43.34 -5.01
CA LYS A 82 24.57 -44.74 -5.44
C LYS A 82 24.81 -44.74 -6.95
N ALA A 83 25.92 -45.34 -7.41
CA ALA A 83 26.19 -45.55 -8.84
C ALA A 83 25.09 -46.42 -9.49
N SER A 84 25.05 -46.63 -10.81
CA SER A 84 24.16 -47.59 -11.53
C SER A 84 24.91 -48.91 -11.88
N GLY A 85 24.30 -50.11 -11.78
CA GLY A 85 24.96 -51.44 -11.89
C GLY A 85 24.95 -52.35 -10.63
N SER A 86 25.09 -53.67 -10.71
CA SER A 86 24.84 -54.58 -9.55
C SER A 86 25.94 -54.65 -8.46
N ASP A 87 27.02 -53.87 -8.54
CA ASP A 87 28.14 -53.88 -7.56
C ASP A 87 28.61 -52.46 -7.11
N LYS A 88 27.69 -51.62 -6.62
CA LYS A 88 27.90 -50.15 -6.54
C LYS A 88 28.70 -49.65 -5.33
N LYS A 89 29.87 -49.05 -5.60
CA LYS A 89 30.55 -48.06 -4.74
C LYS A 89 29.71 -46.77 -4.67
N PHE A 90 29.65 -46.12 -3.51
CA PHE A 90 29.13 -44.75 -3.37
C PHE A 90 30.11 -43.78 -4.03
N MET A 91 29.61 -42.84 -4.83
CA MET A 91 30.45 -41.87 -5.54
C MET A 91 30.18 -40.44 -5.05
N PRO A 92 31.22 -39.68 -4.66
CA PRO A 92 31.04 -38.28 -4.28
C PRO A 92 30.51 -37.48 -5.47
N THR A 93 29.51 -36.64 -5.21
CA THR A 93 28.78 -35.93 -6.25
C THR A 93 29.61 -34.76 -6.81
N TYR A 94 30.22 -33.95 -5.94
CA TYR A 94 30.81 -32.65 -6.34
C TYR A 94 32.34 -32.63 -6.44
N ILE A 95 33.03 -33.59 -5.81
CA ILE A 95 34.50 -33.67 -5.80
C ILE A 95 35.00 -34.97 -6.40
N PHE A 96 36.25 -34.97 -6.88
CA PHE A 96 36.92 -36.17 -7.37
C PHE A 96 37.07 -37.22 -6.28
N ALA A 97 37.03 -38.50 -6.68
CA ALA A 97 37.07 -39.62 -5.75
C ALA A 97 38.36 -39.62 -4.92
N ASP A 98 39.50 -39.31 -5.56
CA ASP A 98 40.81 -39.27 -4.91
C ASP A 98 40.89 -38.14 -3.86
N SER A 99 40.27 -36.99 -4.16
CA SER A 99 40.20 -35.88 -3.21
C SER A 99 39.28 -36.20 -2.03
N TYR A 100 38.21 -36.97 -2.26
CA TYR A 100 37.30 -37.45 -1.21
C TYR A 100 37.97 -38.47 -0.28
N THR A 101 38.67 -39.46 -0.84
CA THR A 101 39.42 -40.44 -0.06
C THR A 101 40.56 -39.81 0.71
N LYS A 102 41.31 -38.89 0.09
CA LYS A 102 42.37 -38.11 0.75
C LYS A 102 41.86 -37.26 1.91
N ALA A 103 40.70 -36.62 1.78
CA ALA A 103 40.12 -35.77 2.82
C ALA A 103 39.71 -36.57 4.07
N ILE A 104 39.15 -37.76 3.88
CA ILE A 104 38.60 -38.59 4.95
C ILE A 104 39.62 -39.60 5.51
N GLY A 105 40.68 -39.88 4.74
CA GLY A 105 41.75 -40.80 5.11
C GLY A 105 41.37 -42.27 5.00
N GLU A 106 40.51 -42.63 4.03
CA GLU A 106 40.06 -44.01 3.81
C GLU A 106 40.39 -44.47 2.39
N GLU A 107 40.54 -45.79 2.20
CA GLU A 107 40.99 -46.36 0.92
C GLU A 107 39.93 -46.31 -0.18
N THR A 108 38.65 -46.37 0.18
CA THR A 108 37.55 -46.41 -0.78
C THR A 108 36.48 -45.36 -0.50
N SER A 109 35.84 -44.85 -1.56
CA SER A 109 34.71 -43.91 -1.46
C SER A 109 33.54 -44.47 -0.65
N TYR A 110 33.39 -45.80 -0.57
CA TYR A 110 32.37 -46.45 0.26
C TYR A 110 32.71 -46.36 1.75
N GLN A 111 33.95 -46.64 2.14
CA GLN A 111 34.40 -46.44 3.53
C GLN A 111 34.32 -44.96 3.94
N CYS A 112 34.72 -44.05 3.04
CA CYS A 112 34.51 -42.62 3.25
C CYS A 112 33.04 -42.29 3.49
N HIS A 113 32.15 -42.87 2.67
CA HIS A 113 30.71 -42.68 2.82
C HIS A 113 30.24 -43.15 4.19
N LEU A 114 30.57 -44.36 4.64
CA LEU A 114 30.18 -44.87 5.96
C LEU A 114 30.77 -44.04 7.11
N LYS A 115 32.04 -43.63 7.01
CA LYS A 115 32.72 -42.86 8.04
C LYS A 115 32.11 -41.47 8.22
N VAL A 116 31.76 -40.80 7.11
CA VAL A 116 31.05 -39.51 7.16
C VAL A 116 29.68 -39.62 7.83
N GLU A 117 29.00 -40.77 7.73
CA GLU A 117 27.71 -41.03 8.40
C GLU A 117 27.83 -40.96 9.93
N SER A 118 29.00 -41.32 10.46
CA SER A 118 29.25 -41.30 11.90
C SER A 118 29.64 -39.92 12.45
N PHE A 119 29.85 -38.93 11.59
CA PHE A 119 30.29 -37.59 11.98
C PHE A 119 29.16 -36.57 11.96
N SER A 120 29.15 -35.70 12.98
CA SER A 120 28.34 -34.49 13.00
C SER A 120 28.74 -33.52 11.86
N ILE A 121 27.84 -32.59 11.54
CA ILE A 121 28.07 -31.57 10.50
C ILE A 121 29.31 -30.72 10.81
N GLU A 122 29.53 -30.36 12.07
CA GLU A 122 30.72 -29.61 12.52
C GLU A 122 32.02 -30.41 12.34
N GLU A 123 32.00 -31.71 12.64
CA GLU A 123 33.16 -32.59 12.39
C GLU A 123 33.43 -32.76 10.89
N GLN A 124 32.39 -32.88 10.07
CA GLN A 124 32.52 -32.90 8.61
C GLN A 124 33.13 -31.60 8.08
N LYS A 125 32.70 -30.43 8.57
CA LYS A 125 33.31 -29.13 8.20
C LYS A 125 34.78 -29.07 8.59
N LYS A 126 35.14 -29.58 9.77
CA LYS A 126 36.54 -29.64 10.23
C LYS A 126 37.41 -30.52 9.33
N LEU A 127 36.88 -31.65 8.86
CA LEU A 127 37.56 -32.52 7.89
C LEU A 127 37.70 -31.83 6.52
N ALA A 128 36.69 -31.07 6.09
CA ALA A 128 36.73 -30.35 4.83
C ALA A 128 37.86 -29.29 4.79
N GLU A 129 38.16 -28.61 5.91
CA GLU A 129 39.23 -27.60 5.97
C GLU A 129 40.60 -28.14 5.50
N ALA A 130 40.89 -29.44 5.69
CA ALA A 130 42.16 -30.04 5.27
C ALA A 130 42.36 -30.09 3.74
N ILE A 131 41.27 -29.98 2.96
CA ILE A 131 41.29 -30.03 1.49
C ILE A 131 40.78 -28.73 0.86
N LYS A 132 40.72 -27.65 1.63
CA LYS A 132 40.30 -26.33 1.13
C LYS A 132 41.27 -25.85 0.04
N PRO A 133 40.78 -25.57 -1.18
CA PRO A 133 41.65 -25.09 -2.25
C PRO A 133 42.03 -23.62 -2.02
N ASN A 134 43.31 -23.29 -2.21
CA ASN A 134 43.84 -21.93 -2.11
C ASN A 134 44.18 -21.32 -3.47
N SER A 135 44.18 -22.12 -4.53
CA SER A 135 44.45 -21.69 -5.91
C SER A 135 43.42 -22.23 -6.89
N LEU A 136 43.37 -21.63 -8.09
CA LEU A 136 42.53 -22.13 -9.19
C LEU A 136 42.94 -23.55 -9.61
N GLU A 137 44.23 -23.88 -9.59
CA GLU A 137 44.74 -25.20 -9.96
C GLU A 137 44.31 -26.26 -8.94
N GLU A 138 44.42 -25.96 -7.65
CA GLU A 138 43.93 -26.83 -6.58
C GLU A 138 42.41 -27.00 -6.69
N ALA A 139 41.66 -25.93 -6.92
CA ALA A 139 40.21 -25.98 -7.10
C ALA A 139 39.80 -26.86 -8.30
N LYS A 140 40.52 -26.78 -9.43
CA LYS A 140 40.31 -27.64 -10.61
C LYS A 140 40.61 -29.11 -10.32
N SER A 141 41.63 -29.38 -9.51
CA SER A 141 41.97 -30.75 -9.10
C SER A 141 40.99 -31.35 -8.09
N LEU A 142 40.23 -30.49 -7.39
CA LEU A 142 39.28 -30.90 -6.36
C LEU A 142 37.87 -31.11 -6.90
N PHE A 143 37.36 -30.15 -7.67
CA PHE A 143 35.94 -30.09 -8.05
C PHE A 143 35.64 -30.79 -9.38
N LYS A 144 34.61 -31.64 -9.39
CA LYS A 144 34.12 -32.29 -10.62
C LYS A 144 33.38 -31.30 -11.49
N GLU A 145 33.96 -30.97 -12.63
CA GLU A 145 33.35 -30.09 -13.61
C GLU A 145 32.03 -30.69 -14.14
N GLY A 146 30.95 -29.89 -14.16
CA GLY A 146 29.62 -30.32 -14.62
C GLY A 146 28.73 -31.02 -13.56
N SER A 147 29.24 -31.26 -12.35
CA SER A 147 28.46 -31.83 -11.24
C SER A 147 27.60 -30.79 -10.48
N PHE A 148 27.87 -29.51 -10.70
CA PHE A 148 27.17 -28.40 -10.07
C PHE A 148 25.89 -28.08 -10.84
N HIS A 149 24.86 -27.61 -10.13
CA HIS A 149 23.61 -27.13 -10.75
C HIS A 149 23.78 -25.90 -11.66
N HIS A 150 24.98 -25.32 -11.71
CA HIS A 150 25.29 -24.07 -12.40
C HIS A 150 26.59 -24.22 -13.18
N ASN A 151 26.61 -23.71 -14.42
CA ASN A 151 27.79 -23.77 -15.26
C ASN A 151 28.89 -22.79 -14.83
N ASP A 152 30.13 -23.30 -14.78
CA ASP A 152 31.36 -22.63 -14.34
C ASP A 152 31.30 -22.06 -12.91
N ALA A 153 31.21 -22.96 -11.92
CA ALA A 153 31.23 -22.61 -10.50
C ALA A 153 32.48 -21.79 -10.09
N LEU A 154 33.58 -21.91 -10.82
CA LEU A 154 34.85 -21.21 -10.52
C LEU A 154 35.04 -19.91 -11.32
N GLY A 155 34.24 -19.66 -12.36
CA GLY A 155 34.23 -18.42 -13.14
C GLY A 155 35.34 -18.25 -14.19
N TYR A 156 36.33 -19.16 -14.24
CA TYR A 156 37.48 -19.01 -15.14
C TYR A 156 37.14 -19.28 -16.62
N ARG A 157 36.20 -20.19 -16.91
CA ARG A 157 35.79 -20.49 -18.29
C ARG A 157 35.04 -19.32 -18.89
N PHE A 158 34.21 -18.67 -18.08
CA PHE A 158 33.54 -17.44 -18.48
C PHE A 158 34.55 -16.35 -18.85
N ILE A 159 35.61 -16.19 -18.05
CA ILE A 159 36.70 -15.25 -18.36
C ILE A 159 37.38 -15.61 -19.68
N ASP A 160 37.74 -16.88 -19.86
CA ASP A 160 38.46 -17.34 -21.05
C ASP A 160 37.63 -17.18 -22.34
N GLU A 161 36.33 -17.51 -22.29
CA GLU A 161 35.45 -17.52 -23.46
C GLU A 161 34.81 -16.15 -23.78
N VAL A 162 34.57 -15.30 -22.78
CA VAL A 162 33.80 -14.05 -22.91
C VAL A 162 34.64 -12.80 -22.70
N ILE A 163 35.66 -12.84 -21.85
CA ILE A 163 36.40 -11.63 -21.46
C ILE A 163 37.72 -11.51 -22.21
N LYS A 164 38.55 -12.57 -22.20
CA LYS A 164 39.87 -12.59 -22.86
C LYS A 164 39.88 -12.29 -24.38
N PRO A 165 38.81 -12.56 -25.15
CA PRO A 165 38.78 -12.18 -26.57
C PRO A 165 38.78 -10.67 -26.84
N HIS A 166 38.54 -9.83 -25.82
CA HIS A 166 38.44 -8.38 -25.96
C HIS A 166 39.74 -7.67 -25.55
N ASN A 167 40.03 -6.55 -26.23
CA ASN A 167 41.32 -5.87 -26.10
C ASN A 167 41.35 -4.82 -24.98
N ASN A 168 40.19 -4.33 -24.55
CA ASN A 168 40.05 -3.34 -23.50
C ASN A 168 38.83 -3.60 -22.60
N PHE A 169 38.82 -2.96 -21.44
CA PHE A 169 37.79 -3.11 -20.42
C PHE A 169 36.39 -2.76 -20.93
N THR A 170 36.25 -1.68 -21.70
CA THR A 170 34.96 -1.24 -22.25
C THR A 170 34.36 -2.29 -23.18
N GLU A 171 35.16 -2.88 -24.08
CA GLU A 171 34.71 -3.98 -24.93
C GLU A 171 34.27 -5.21 -24.13
N ALA A 172 35.02 -5.57 -23.08
CA ALA A 172 34.66 -6.68 -22.20
C ALA A 172 33.33 -6.44 -21.46
N VAL A 173 33.12 -5.22 -20.95
CA VAL A 173 31.83 -4.82 -20.33
C VAL A 173 30.70 -4.84 -21.36
N ASN A 174 30.98 -4.47 -22.61
CA ASN A 174 29.96 -4.41 -23.65
C ASN A 174 29.54 -5.82 -24.07
N ALA A 175 30.50 -6.74 -24.17
CA ALA A 175 30.25 -8.16 -24.44
C ALA A 175 29.41 -8.79 -23.32
N MET A 176 29.74 -8.50 -22.06
CA MET A 176 28.93 -8.87 -20.90
C MET A 176 27.50 -8.35 -21.01
N ALA A 177 27.32 -7.07 -21.31
CA ALA A 177 26.00 -6.47 -21.45
C ALA A 177 25.21 -7.00 -22.68
N SER A 178 25.90 -7.32 -23.78
CA SER A 178 25.28 -7.93 -24.97
C SER A 178 24.71 -9.31 -24.68
N LEU A 179 25.41 -10.13 -23.88
CA LEU A 179 24.90 -11.44 -23.44
C LEU A 179 23.59 -11.35 -22.65
N LEU A 180 23.34 -10.24 -21.96
CA LEU A 180 22.07 -10.01 -21.25
C LEU A 180 20.92 -9.67 -22.23
N ASN A 181 21.24 -9.19 -23.44
CA ASN A 181 20.27 -8.75 -24.47
C ASN A 181 20.05 -9.77 -25.60
N GLU A 182 21.07 -10.52 -26.03
CA GLU A 182 21.02 -11.42 -27.21
C GLU A 182 20.10 -12.66 -27.05
N VAL A 183 19.61 -12.95 -25.85
CA VAL A 183 18.94 -14.22 -25.51
C VAL A 183 17.53 -14.38 -26.13
N VAL A 184 17.07 -13.42 -26.95
CA VAL A 184 15.68 -13.37 -27.46
C VAL A 184 15.48 -13.95 -28.86
N ALA A 185 16.52 -14.13 -29.65
CA ALA A 185 16.34 -14.19 -31.11
C ALA A 185 15.77 -15.49 -31.70
N ASP A 186 15.41 -16.52 -30.92
CA ASP A 186 14.76 -17.70 -31.52
C ASP A 186 14.07 -18.58 -30.47
N SER A 187 12.86 -19.10 -30.70
CA SER A 187 12.12 -20.02 -29.80
C SER A 187 11.76 -19.51 -28.37
N GLY A 188 10.48 -19.67 -27.99
CA GLY A 188 9.89 -19.09 -26.78
C GLY A 188 10.67 -19.26 -25.45
N ILE A 189 10.50 -18.26 -24.57
CA ILE A 189 11.25 -17.96 -23.33
C ILE A 189 11.53 -19.19 -22.43
N LYS A 190 10.63 -20.19 -22.37
CA LYS A 190 10.75 -21.32 -21.43
C LYS A 190 11.71 -22.43 -21.89
N SER A 191 11.83 -22.72 -23.18
CA SER A 191 12.61 -23.87 -23.68
C SER A 191 14.10 -23.58 -23.88
N LYS A 192 14.48 -22.32 -24.17
CA LYS A 192 15.88 -21.87 -24.19
C LYS A 192 16.47 -21.62 -22.81
N ARG A 193 15.64 -21.28 -21.82
CA ARG A 193 16.02 -21.10 -20.41
C ARG A 193 16.68 -22.35 -19.81
N PHE A 194 16.17 -23.54 -20.13
CA PHE A 194 16.75 -24.81 -19.67
C PHE A 194 18.10 -25.09 -20.34
N ARG A 195 18.24 -24.80 -21.65
CA ARG A 195 19.49 -24.98 -22.41
C ARG A 195 20.61 -24.04 -21.97
N LEU A 196 20.31 -22.78 -21.63
CA LEU A 196 21.30 -21.78 -21.26
C LEU A 196 21.72 -21.81 -19.79
N GLN A 197 20.91 -22.39 -18.89
CA GLN A 197 21.39 -22.75 -17.55
C GLN A 197 22.55 -23.75 -17.59
N HIS A 198 22.72 -24.46 -18.72
CA HIS A 198 23.72 -25.48 -18.96
C HIS A 198 24.75 -25.08 -20.06
N SER A 199 24.86 -23.78 -20.43
CA SER A 199 25.97 -23.27 -21.29
C SER A 199 27.02 -22.52 -20.46
N ASN A 200 28.28 -22.44 -20.91
CA ASN A 200 29.35 -21.68 -20.19
C ASN A 200 29.14 -20.14 -20.27
N LYS A 201 28.32 -19.68 -21.22
CA LYS A 201 27.94 -18.28 -21.44
C LYS A 201 26.66 -17.94 -20.68
N THR A 202 26.74 -17.86 -19.35
CA THR A 202 25.54 -17.64 -18.51
C THR A 202 25.35 -16.15 -18.17
N PRO A 203 24.11 -15.64 -18.24
CA PRO A 203 23.74 -14.33 -17.66
C PRO A 203 24.09 -14.19 -16.18
N ARG A 204 24.25 -15.30 -15.45
CA ARG A 204 24.62 -15.31 -14.03
C ARG A 204 26.06 -14.85 -13.83
N ASN A 205 27.05 -15.48 -14.48
CA ASN A 205 28.47 -15.12 -14.31
C ASN A 205 28.74 -13.68 -14.77
N THR A 206 28.02 -13.22 -15.79
CA THR A 206 27.99 -11.82 -16.21
C THR A 206 27.59 -10.90 -15.06
N LEU A 207 26.45 -11.17 -14.41
CA LEU A 207 25.95 -10.33 -13.31
C LEU A 207 26.83 -10.42 -12.05
N GLU A 208 27.41 -11.58 -11.77
CA GLU A 208 28.35 -11.78 -10.65
C GLU A 208 29.63 -10.94 -10.86
N LEU A 209 30.26 -11.02 -12.05
CA LEU A 209 31.46 -10.23 -12.36
C LEU A 209 31.15 -8.72 -12.39
N LEU A 210 30.04 -8.31 -13.00
CA LEU A 210 29.62 -6.90 -12.98
C LEU A 210 29.35 -6.39 -11.55
N SER A 211 28.83 -7.25 -10.66
CA SER A 211 28.62 -6.90 -9.26
C SER A 211 29.95 -6.71 -8.52
N PHE A 212 30.90 -7.61 -8.78
CA PHE A 212 32.26 -7.48 -8.26
C PHE A 212 32.94 -6.18 -8.75
N LEU A 213 32.80 -5.86 -10.04
CA LEU A 213 33.33 -4.61 -10.61
C LEU A 213 32.64 -3.36 -10.03
N HIS A 214 31.35 -3.43 -9.73
CA HIS A 214 30.63 -2.37 -9.00
C HIS A 214 31.18 -2.19 -7.58
N ALA A 215 31.40 -3.28 -6.85
CA ALA A 215 31.99 -3.24 -5.51
C ALA A 215 33.39 -2.59 -5.48
N LYS A 216 34.15 -2.74 -6.58
CA LYS A 216 35.47 -2.13 -6.79
C LYS A 216 35.42 -0.71 -7.38
N GLY A 217 34.23 -0.17 -7.61
CA GLY A 217 33.99 1.19 -8.08
C GLY A 217 34.29 1.42 -9.57
N TYR A 218 34.20 0.39 -10.41
CA TYR A 218 34.46 0.51 -11.86
C TYR A 218 33.20 0.74 -12.69
N VAL A 219 32.08 0.14 -12.28
CA VAL A 219 30.84 0.10 -13.08
C VAL A 219 29.64 0.41 -12.20
N LEU A 220 28.69 1.19 -12.70
CA LEU A 220 27.35 1.34 -12.12
C LEU A 220 26.31 0.63 -12.98
N PHE A 221 25.38 -0.05 -12.31
CA PHE A 221 24.26 -0.71 -12.98
C PHE A 221 23.25 0.32 -13.49
N PRO A 222 22.47 0.02 -14.54
CA PRO A 222 21.35 0.85 -14.92
C PRO A 222 20.19 0.77 -13.92
N TYR A 223 19.33 1.78 -13.92
CA TYR A 223 18.04 1.70 -13.23
C TYR A 223 17.06 0.84 -14.04
N VAL A 224 17.04 -0.47 -13.75
CA VAL A 224 16.30 -1.47 -14.54
C VAL A 224 14.83 -1.58 -14.12
N ARG A 225 13.94 -1.73 -15.10
CA ARG A 225 12.47 -1.77 -14.96
C ARG A 225 11.97 -3.22 -14.85
N LYS A 226 10.70 -3.39 -14.46
CA LYS A 226 10.01 -4.70 -14.50
C LYS A 226 8.92 -4.68 -15.57
N LEU A 227 9.29 -4.84 -16.84
CA LEU A 227 8.40 -5.27 -17.91
C LEU A 227 8.56 -6.78 -18.09
N SER A 228 7.44 -7.51 -18.16
CA SER A 228 7.46 -8.98 -18.14
C SER A 228 8.02 -9.64 -19.41
N GLU A 229 8.39 -8.85 -20.42
CA GLU A 229 8.71 -9.35 -21.76
C GLU A 229 10.11 -8.96 -22.25
N ASP A 230 10.84 -8.11 -21.53
CA ASP A 230 12.20 -7.70 -21.89
C ASP A 230 13.26 -8.60 -21.21
N PRO A 231 14.14 -9.28 -21.97
CA PRO A 231 15.09 -10.24 -21.37
C PRO A 231 16.19 -9.60 -20.54
N PHE A 232 16.67 -8.41 -20.90
CA PHE A 232 17.65 -7.68 -20.10
C PHE A 232 17.07 -7.35 -18.72
N GLU A 233 15.85 -6.80 -18.69
CA GLU A 233 15.13 -6.49 -17.46
C GLU A 233 14.84 -7.75 -16.63
N TYR A 234 14.45 -8.84 -17.29
CA TYR A 234 14.20 -10.11 -16.64
C TYR A 234 15.45 -10.65 -15.93
N TRP A 235 16.60 -10.70 -16.61
CA TRP A 235 17.83 -11.22 -16.01
C TRP A 235 18.26 -10.39 -14.80
N MET A 236 18.15 -9.06 -14.92
CA MET A 236 18.48 -8.09 -13.89
C MET A 236 17.59 -8.17 -12.64
N LEU A 237 16.30 -8.50 -12.80
CA LEU A 237 15.33 -8.52 -11.69
C LEU A 237 14.89 -9.92 -11.22
N HIS A 238 15.37 -10.99 -11.85
CA HIS A 238 14.98 -12.34 -11.47
C HIS A 238 15.64 -12.78 -10.16
N LYS A 239 14.82 -13.17 -9.18
CA LYS A 239 15.22 -13.51 -7.81
C LYS A 239 16.43 -14.46 -7.69
N ASN A 240 16.55 -15.45 -8.57
CA ASN A 240 17.66 -16.39 -8.50
C ASN A 240 18.98 -15.75 -8.92
N ASN A 241 18.96 -14.82 -9.89
CA ASN A 241 20.20 -14.18 -10.36
C ASN A 241 20.68 -13.18 -9.31
N ILE A 242 19.75 -12.36 -8.81
CA ILE A 242 20.04 -11.36 -7.79
C ILE A 242 20.63 -12.01 -6.54
N ARG A 243 20.05 -13.12 -6.06
CA ARG A 243 20.58 -13.87 -4.89
C ARG A 243 22.07 -14.21 -5.01
N HIS A 244 22.53 -14.59 -6.20
CA HIS A 244 23.93 -14.98 -6.41
C HIS A 244 24.86 -13.77 -6.62
N CYS A 245 24.31 -12.60 -6.94
CA CYS A 245 25.06 -11.36 -7.09
C CYS A 245 25.24 -10.60 -5.77
N GLU A 246 24.96 -11.26 -4.65
CA GLU A 246 24.93 -10.70 -3.29
C GLU A 246 25.80 -11.49 -2.31
N TYR A 247 26.62 -12.42 -2.79
CA TYR A 247 27.61 -13.01 -1.91
C TYR A 247 28.49 -11.89 -1.34
N PRO A 248 28.77 -11.88 -0.02
CA PRO A 248 29.57 -10.84 0.62
C PRO A 248 30.90 -10.56 -0.07
N GLU A 249 31.49 -11.56 -0.75
CA GLU A 249 32.74 -11.44 -1.51
C GLU A 249 32.61 -10.67 -2.84
N LEU A 250 31.39 -10.50 -3.36
CA LEU A 250 31.12 -9.86 -4.67
C LEU A 250 30.49 -8.47 -4.53
N VAL A 251 30.27 -7.99 -3.31
CA VAL A 251 29.59 -6.72 -3.04
C VAL A 251 30.37 -5.88 -2.04
N ASN A 252 30.15 -4.57 -2.07
CA ASN A 252 30.70 -3.70 -1.04
C ASN A 252 30.09 -4.07 0.34
N PRO A 253 30.90 -4.29 1.39
CA PRO A 253 30.41 -4.73 2.70
C PRO A 253 29.40 -3.77 3.35
N ASP A 254 29.62 -2.46 3.25
CA ASP A 254 28.73 -1.45 3.82
C ASP A 254 27.38 -1.45 3.09
N ALA A 255 27.43 -1.49 1.74
CA ALA A 255 26.23 -1.63 0.92
C ALA A 255 25.48 -2.93 1.21
N TYR A 256 26.20 -4.03 1.45
CA TYR A 256 25.60 -5.32 1.80
C TYR A 256 24.85 -5.25 3.11
N GLU A 257 25.45 -4.68 4.16
CA GLU A 257 24.77 -4.53 5.45
C GLU A 257 23.51 -3.66 5.33
N PHE A 258 23.60 -2.53 4.63
CA PHE A 258 22.47 -1.65 4.38
C PHE A 258 21.34 -2.36 3.64
N VAL A 259 21.65 -3.03 2.51
CA VAL A 259 20.67 -3.78 1.73
C VAL A 259 20.08 -4.93 2.52
N ASN A 260 20.87 -5.61 3.36
CA ASN A 260 20.41 -6.71 4.18
C ASN A 260 19.39 -6.23 5.23
N ARG A 261 19.63 -5.08 5.88
CA ARG A 261 18.64 -4.44 6.77
C ARG A 261 17.33 -4.15 6.03
N ILE A 262 17.40 -3.66 4.79
CA ILE A 262 16.22 -3.45 3.94
C ILE A 262 15.52 -4.76 3.59
N HIS A 263 16.31 -5.77 3.22
CA HIS A 263 15.79 -7.07 2.83
C HIS A 263 15.07 -7.75 4.00
N GLN A 264 15.64 -7.74 5.20
CA GLN A 264 15.05 -8.30 6.41
C GLN A 264 13.69 -7.67 6.73
N ALA A 265 13.55 -6.34 6.67
CA ALA A 265 12.24 -5.73 6.89
C ALA A 265 11.26 -6.08 5.75
N SER A 266 11.74 -6.20 4.50
CA SER A 266 10.90 -6.54 3.35
C SER A 266 10.34 -7.97 3.42
N GLU A 267 11.08 -8.93 3.99
CA GLU A 267 10.65 -10.32 4.13
C GLU A 267 9.62 -10.50 5.25
N ALA A 268 9.73 -9.69 6.30
CA ALA A 268 8.82 -9.70 7.43
C ALA A 268 7.39 -9.34 7.00
N SER A 269 7.21 -8.43 6.03
CA SER A 269 5.89 -8.00 5.55
C SER A 269 5.42 -8.76 4.29
N ARG A 270 4.24 -9.40 4.37
CA ARG A 270 3.62 -10.09 3.22
C ARG A 270 3.37 -9.16 2.02
N ALA A 271 3.17 -7.87 2.26
CA ALA A 271 2.94 -6.87 1.20
C ALA A 271 4.24 -6.43 0.50
N ASN A 272 5.40 -6.62 1.15
CA ASN A 272 6.64 -5.95 0.80
C ASN A 272 7.73 -6.87 0.24
N LYS A 273 7.45 -8.15 -0.03
CA LYS A 273 8.43 -9.15 -0.49
C LYS A 273 9.28 -8.76 -1.73
N ARG A 274 8.87 -7.76 -2.50
CA ARG A 274 9.59 -7.26 -3.69
C ARG A 274 10.54 -6.09 -3.39
N LEU A 275 10.42 -5.45 -2.23
CA LEU A 275 11.24 -4.27 -1.85
C LEU A 275 12.73 -4.59 -1.77
N GLY A 276 13.12 -5.71 -1.16
CA GLY A 276 14.53 -6.10 -1.08
C GLY A 276 15.18 -6.26 -2.46
N SER A 277 14.43 -6.72 -3.47
CA SER A 277 14.94 -6.81 -4.85
C SER A 277 15.19 -5.45 -5.48
N ASN A 278 14.30 -4.48 -5.24
CA ASN A 278 14.42 -3.13 -5.81
C ASN A 278 15.56 -2.36 -5.13
N ALA A 279 15.69 -2.48 -3.80
CA ALA A 279 16.78 -1.89 -3.02
C ALA A 279 18.16 -2.26 -3.59
N LYS A 280 18.35 -3.53 -3.97
CA LYS A 280 19.60 -4.05 -4.53
C LYS A 280 19.96 -3.38 -5.86
N THR A 281 18.99 -3.24 -6.75
CA THR A 281 19.19 -2.56 -8.04
C THR A 281 19.51 -1.08 -7.83
N MET A 282 18.84 -0.43 -6.86
CA MET A 282 19.04 0.99 -6.58
C MET A 282 20.43 1.31 -6.03
N VAL A 283 20.88 0.52 -5.05
CA VAL A 283 22.23 0.66 -4.49
C VAL A 283 23.27 0.45 -5.58
N LYS A 284 23.10 -0.57 -6.44
CA LYS A 284 24.02 -0.86 -7.55
C LYS A 284 24.02 0.16 -8.68
N ALA A 285 22.97 0.97 -8.81
CA ALA A 285 22.90 2.07 -9.79
C ALA A 285 23.65 3.33 -9.33
N SER A 286 24.30 3.27 -8.17
CA SER A 286 25.01 4.38 -7.58
C SER A 286 26.25 3.92 -6.79
N THR A 287 27.01 4.90 -6.30
CA THR A 287 28.10 4.67 -5.33
C THR A 287 27.63 4.80 -3.87
N PHE A 288 26.32 4.99 -3.66
CA PHE A 288 25.72 5.08 -2.32
C PHE A 288 25.77 3.72 -1.62
N THR A 289 26.37 3.69 -0.43
CA THR A 289 26.66 2.44 0.30
C THR A 289 26.28 2.51 1.78
N ARG A 290 26.24 3.71 2.39
CA ARG A 290 26.07 3.90 3.84
C ARG A 290 24.89 4.79 4.18
N ILE A 291 24.28 4.56 5.34
CA ILE A 291 23.10 5.30 5.79
C ILE A 291 23.41 6.75 6.12
N GLU A 292 24.63 7.04 6.56
CA GLU A 292 25.11 8.37 6.91
C GLU A 292 25.19 9.31 5.69
N GLN A 293 25.18 8.74 4.48
CA GLN A 293 25.16 9.49 3.22
C GLN A 293 23.75 9.95 2.81
N ILE A 294 22.69 9.46 3.47
CA ILE A 294 21.29 9.73 3.11
C ILE A 294 20.94 11.19 3.33
N SER A 295 20.33 11.78 2.31
CA SER A 295 19.64 13.07 2.40
C SER A 295 18.32 13.00 1.64
N ASP A 296 17.47 13.99 1.86
CA ASP A 296 16.18 14.06 1.20
C ASP A 296 16.33 14.32 -0.30
N GLU A 297 17.30 15.14 -0.71
CA GLU A 297 17.61 15.44 -2.11
C GLU A 297 18.17 14.20 -2.82
N LEU A 298 19.00 13.41 -2.13
CA LEU A 298 19.56 12.18 -2.68
C LEU A 298 18.48 11.18 -3.04
N LEU A 299 17.62 10.86 -2.06
CA LEU A 299 16.54 9.90 -2.24
C LEU A 299 15.55 10.41 -3.30
N ASP A 300 15.24 11.70 -3.28
CA ASP A 300 14.32 12.31 -4.24
C ASP A 300 14.86 12.28 -5.67
N ARG A 301 16.16 12.53 -5.89
CA ARG A 301 16.78 12.41 -7.23
C ARG A 301 16.78 10.97 -7.72
N GLN A 302 17.03 9.99 -6.84
CA GLN A 302 16.89 8.57 -7.22
C GLN A 302 15.45 8.24 -7.67
N VAL A 303 14.42 8.82 -7.01
CA VAL A 303 13.01 8.67 -7.46
C VAL A 303 12.84 9.28 -8.84
N GLU A 304 13.33 10.49 -9.06
CA GLU A 304 13.16 11.21 -10.32
C GLU A 304 13.83 10.48 -11.48
N LEU A 305 15.07 10.02 -11.31
CA LEU A 305 15.74 9.18 -12.30
C LEU A 305 14.94 7.92 -12.62
N TYR A 306 14.34 7.29 -11.62
CA TYR A 306 13.47 6.14 -11.83
C TYR A 306 12.18 6.51 -12.60
N GLU A 307 11.57 7.65 -12.30
CA GLU A 307 10.32 8.14 -12.90
C GLU A 307 10.49 8.70 -14.33
N GLU A 308 11.54 9.48 -14.59
CA GLU A 308 11.93 9.96 -15.92
C GLU A 308 12.13 8.78 -16.87
N ASN A 309 12.82 7.75 -16.38
CA ASN A 309 12.96 6.50 -17.09
C ASN A 309 11.61 5.76 -17.24
N TYR A 310 10.62 5.96 -16.37
CA TYR A 310 9.29 5.34 -16.50
C TYR A 310 8.44 5.95 -17.63
N GLN A 311 8.41 7.29 -17.75
CA GLN A 311 7.52 8.03 -18.66
C GLN A 311 7.77 7.74 -20.15
N THR A 312 8.96 7.25 -20.51
CA THR A 312 9.36 6.94 -21.88
C THR A 312 8.86 5.59 -22.40
N SER A 313 8.05 4.84 -21.62
CA SER A 313 7.58 3.48 -21.99
C SER A 313 6.07 3.33 -22.06
N SER A 314 5.58 2.59 -23.06
CA SER A 314 4.17 2.25 -23.33
C SER A 314 3.58 1.23 -22.34
N SER A 315 3.80 1.43 -21.04
CA SER A 315 3.37 0.52 -19.99
C SER A 315 1.90 0.74 -19.59
N SER A 316 1.23 -0.34 -19.16
CA SER A 316 -0.15 -0.28 -18.65
C SER A 316 -0.23 0.40 -17.26
N GLU A 317 -1.30 1.17 -17.01
CA GLU A 317 -1.49 1.96 -15.77
C GLU A 317 -1.38 1.13 -14.47
N THR A 318 -1.66 -0.18 -14.52
CA THR A 318 -1.62 -1.07 -13.36
C THR A 318 -0.18 -1.37 -12.91
N THR A 319 0.72 -1.58 -13.88
CA THR A 319 2.15 -1.85 -13.62
C THR A 319 2.84 -0.61 -13.05
N THR A 320 2.44 0.58 -13.52
CA THR A 320 2.90 1.90 -13.02
C THR A 320 2.64 2.05 -11.53
N ARG A 321 1.42 1.70 -11.10
CA ARG A 321 1.00 1.87 -9.71
C ARG A 321 1.74 0.94 -8.75
N THR A 322 2.01 -0.31 -9.16
CA THR A 322 2.67 -1.29 -8.30
C THR A 322 4.16 -1.04 -8.11
N ASN A 323 4.86 -0.66 -9.19
CA ASN A 323 6.31 -0.40 -9.12
C ASN A 323 6.60 0.89 -8.38
N GLY A 324 5.76 1.90 -8.58
CA GLY A 324 5.79 3.10 -7.79
C GLY A 324 5.64 2.85 -6.29
N SER A 325 4.58 2.14 -5.86
CA SER A 325 4.40 1.88 -4.42
C SER A 325 5.60 1.21 -3.74
N ALA A 326 6.38 0.40 -4.46
CA ALA A 326 7.59 -0.21 -3.94
C ALA A 326 8.77 0.78 -3.83
N PHE A 327 8.87 1.78 -4.72
CA PHE A 327 9.90 2.81 -4.67
C PHE A 327 9.69 3.77 -3.50
N ASN A 328 8.45 4.24 -3.29
CA ASN A 328 8.10 5.05 -2.12
C ASN A 328 8.35 4.29 -0.81
N ALA A 329 8.05 3.00 -0.77
CA ALA A 329 8.32 2.19 0.42
C ALA A 329 9.83 1.99 0.67
N TYR A 330 10.67 1.90 -0.37
CA TYR A 330 12.12 1.86 -0.22
C TYR A 330 12.65 3.17 0.37
N THR A 331 12.31 4.31 -0.24
CA THR A 331 12.86 5.60 0.20
C THR A 331 12.37 6.00 1.60
N ASN A 332 11.13 5.65 1.96
CA ASN A 332 10.65 5.87 3.33
C ASN A 332 11.33 4.95 4.34
N MET A 333 11.60 3.70 3.97
CA MET A 333 12.39 2.83 4.82
C MET A 333 13.81 3.37 5.03
N CYS A 334 14.44 3.91 3.99
CA CYS A 334 15.74 4.59 4.11
C CYS A 334 15.68 5.77 5.10
N ARG A 335 14.62 6.59 5.03
CA ARG A 335 14.40 7.72 5.96
C ARG A 335 14.17 7.25 7.38
N ASP A 336 13.37 6.21 7.60
CA ASP A 336 13.07 5.72 8.94
C ASP A 336 14.31 5.11 9.61
N ILE A 337 15.11 4.31 8.88
CA ILE A 337 16.36 3.78 9.44
C ILE A 337 17.31 4.95 9.74
N PHE A 338 17.36 5.99 8.90
CA PHE A 338 18.19 7.17 9.18
C PHE A 338 17.73 7.87 10.46
N ASN A 339 16.43 8.11 10.59
CA ASN A 339 15.82 8.72 11.76
C ASN A 339 16.01 7.89 13.04
N SER A 340 16.09 6.56 12.96
CA SER A 340 16.36 5.71 14.14
C SER A 340 17.70 6.01 14.82
N LYS A 341 18.67 6.54 14.07
CA LYS A 341 20.00 6.91 14.59
C LYS A 341 20.12 8.37 15.04
N HIS A 342 19.07 9.18 14.89
CA HIS A 342 19.12 10.62 15.17
C HIS A 342 17.98 11.03 16.10
N ASN A 343 18.24 11.94 17.04
CA ASN A 343 17.18 12.49 17.91
C ASN A 343 16.32 13.48 17.09
N ASN A 344 14.98 13.26 17.09
CA ASN A 344 13.97 13.96 16.26
C ASN A 344 14.04 13.52 14.77
N PRO A 345 12.92 13.29 14.04
CA PRO A 345 13.01 12.87 12.65
C PRO A 345 13.59 13.99 11.79
N ALA A 346 14.88 13.89 11.51
CA ALA A 346 15.61 14.82 10.66
C ALA A 346 15.13 14.74 9.19
N LEU A 347 14.64 13.57 8.75
CA LEU A 347 14.06 13.38 7.42
C LEU A 347 12.58 13.02 7.52
N LYS A 348 11.69 13.82 6.93
CA LYS A 348 10.25 13.52 6.91
C LYS A 348 9.95 12.42 5.89
N LEU A 349 9.09 11.47 6.27
CA LEU A 349 8.57 10.49 5.31
C LEU A 349 7.84 11.20 4.16
N LYS A 350 8.03 10.70 2.94
CA LYS A 350 7.42 11.31 1.74
C LYS A 350 6.52 10.31 1.04
N HIS A 351 5.34 10.79 0.65
CA HIS A 351 4.45 10.05 -0.23
C HIS A 351 4.30 10.82 -1.55
N ARG A 352 5.18 10.53 -2.51
CA ARG A 352 5.03 11.06 -3.86
C ARG A 352 3.82 10.40 -4.52
N LYS A 353 2.81 11.21 -4.85
CA LYS A 353 1.69 10.76 -5.69
C LYS A 353 2.26 10.55 -7.08
N TYR A 354 2.38 9.29 -7.52
CA TYR A 354 2.72 8.97 -8.91
C TYR A 354 1.94 9.89 -9.84
N MET A 355 2.66 10.57 -10.73
CA MET A 355 2.11 11.42 -11.78
C MET A 355 1.02 10.64 -12.50
N ARG A 356 -0.22 10.78 -12.02
CA ARG A 356 -1.40 10.45 -12.82
C ARG A 356 -1.27 11.36 -14.03
N LYS A 357 -1.54 10.83 -15.23
CA LYS A 357 -1.80 11.64 -16.42
C LYS A 357 -2.48 12.93 -15.98
N THR A 358 -1.87 14.05 -16.35
CA THR A 358 -2.26 15.40 -15.94
C THR A 358 -3.77 15.46 -15.87
N LYS A 359 -4.30 15.73 -14.66
CA LYS A 359 -5.76 15.73 -14.49
C LYS A 359 -6.33 16.71 -15.48
N LYS A 360 -7.21 16.21 -16.36
CA LYS A 360 -7.87 17.07 -17.33
C LYS A 360 -8.52 18.24 -16.59
N THR A 361 -8.32 19.44 -17.10
CA THR A 361 -8.90 20.65 -16.50
C THR A 361 -10.42 20.61 -16.59
N ILE A 362 -11.10 21.45 -15.81
CA ILE A 362 -12.55 21.60 -15.87
C ILE A 362 -13.00 21.92 -17.31
N TYR A 363 -12.23 22.78 -18.00
CA TYR A 363 -12.45 23.18 -19.39
C TYR A 363 -12.28 22.02 -20.37
N GLU A 364 -11.22 21.22 -20.22
CA GLU A 364 -10.99 20.03 -21.07
C GLU A 364 -12.04 18.92 -20.87
N LEU A 365 -12.68 18.85 -19.71
CA LEU A 365 -13.72 17.86 -19.44
C LEU A 365 -15.10 18.33 -19.90
N ALA A 366 -15.35 19.63 -19.85
CA ALA A 366 -16.56 20.29 -20.35
C ALA A 366 -16.49 20.62 -21.85
N ASP A 367 -15.44 20.18 -22.55
CA ASP A 367 -15.37 20.25 -24.01
C ASP A 367 -16.13 19.07 -24.62
N PHE A 368 -17.18 19.39 -25.38
CA PHE A 368 -18.05 18.45 -26.08
C PHE A 368 -17.92 18.55 -27.61
N SER A 369 -16.93 19.29 -28.12
CA SER A 369 -16.70 19.53 -29.55
C SER A 369 -16.67 18.26 -30.40
N LEU A 370 -16.12 17.16 -29.86
CA LEU A 370 -16.10 15.84 -30.52
C LEU A 370 -17.48 15.32 -30.95
N TYR A 371 -18.56 15.74 -30.29
CA TYR A 371 -19.93 15.39 -30.70
C TYR A 371 -20.38 16.22 -31.91
N SER A 372 -20.12 17.52 -31.90
CA SER A 372 -20.45 18.42 -33.02
C SER A 372 -19.56 18.19 -34.26
N ASP A 373 -18.33 17.71 -34.08
CA ASP A 373 -17.43 17.33 -35.18
C ASP A 373 -17.97 16.10 -35.94
N LYS A 374 -18.67 15.21 -35.24
CA LYS A 374 -19.30 14.01 -35.83
C LYS A 374 -20.70 14.30 -36.37
N LEU A 375 -21.47 15.11 -35.66
CA LEU A 375 -22.85 15.49 -36.01
C LEU A 375 -22.99 17.01 -35.88
N PRO A 376 -22.88 17.75 -37.00
CA PRO A 376 -22.95 19.22 -36.99
C PRO A 376 -24.23 19.79 -36.37
N GLU A 377 -25.33 19.02 -36.42
CA GLU A 377 -26.64 19.35 -35.82
C GLU A 377 -26.58 19.53 -34.29
N LEU A 378 -25.57 18.97 -33.62
CA LEU A 378 -25.39 19.08 -32.16
C LEU A 378 -24.61 20.32 -31.71
N LYS A 379 -24.15 21.17 -32.63
CA LYS A 379 -23.26 22.30 -32.32
C LYS A 379 -23.80 23.24 -31.22
N ILE A 380 -25.08 23.63 -31.32
CA ILE A 380 -25.71 24.51 -30.32
C ILE A 380 -25.79 23.82 -28.95
N TRP A 381 -26.04 22.51 -28.93
CA TRP A 381 -26.12 21.72 -27.71
C TRP A 381 -24.77 21.56 -27.01
N THR A 382 -23.69 21.28 -27.77
CA THR A 382 -22.34 21.13 -27.21
C THR A 382 -21.84 22.44 -26.59
N GLU A 383 -22.11 23.56 -27.25
CA GLU A 383 -21.79 24.91 -26.74
C GLU A 383 -22.57 25.24 -25.45
N LEU A 384 -23.90 25.06 -25.44
CA LEU A 384 -24.73 25.36 -24.27
C LEU A 384 -24.42 24.44 -23.07
N LEU A 385 -24.18 23.14 -23.30
CA LEU A 385 -23.81 22.21 -22.23
C LEU A 385 -22.43 22.51 -21.66
N SER A 386 -21.49 22.95 -22.49
CA SER A 386 -20.17 23.37 -22.03
C SER A 386 -20.29 24.58 -21.10
N GLN A 387 -21.03 25.61 -21.53
CA GLN A 387 -21.28 26.81 -20.73
C GLN A 387 -22.01 26.48 -19.42
N TYR A 388 -23.02 25.60 -19.46
CA TYR A 388 -23.75 25.14 -18.28
C TYR A 388 -22.85 24.41 -17.27
N CYS A 389 -21.99 23.50 -17.75
CA CYS A 389 -21.08 22.78 -16.87
C CYS A 389 -20.02 23.70 -16.24
N LEU A 390 -19.65 24.79 -16.92
CA LEU A 390 -18.68 25.78 -16.44
C LEU A 390 -19.30 26.87 -15.55
N SER A 391 -20.60 27.13 -15.65
CA SER A 391 -21.29 28.17 -14.87
C SER A 391 -21.58 27.75 -13.43
N ILE A 392 -21.62 26.46 -13.14
CA ILE A 392 -21.93 25.92 -11.79
C ILE A 392 -20.66 25.41 -11.12
N ASN A 393 -20.30 26.04 -10.00
CA ASN A 393 -19.17 25.61 -9.16
C ASN A 393 -19.67 24.79 -7.96
N ASP A 394 -19.84 23.47 -8.16
CA ASP A 394 -20.26 22.54 -7.10
C ASP A 394 -19.43 21.25 -7.05
N THR A 395 -19.66 20.44 -6.02
CA THR A 395 -18.99 19.14 -5.82
C THR A 395 -19.46 18.04 -6.79
N GLN A 396 -20.50 18.31 -7.59
CA GLN A 396 -21.13 17.36 -8.52
C GLN A 396 -20.73 17.58 -10.00
N PHE A 397 -19.78 18.46 -10.28
CA PHE A 397 -19.29 18.77 -11.63
C PHE A 397 -19.03 17.54 -12.53
N GLN A 398 -18.34 16.51 -12.02
CA GLN A 398 -18.06 15.27 -12.78
C GLN A 398 -19.34 14.52 -13.18
N LEU A 399 -20.33 14.53 -12.28
CA LEU A 399 -21.63 13.93 -12.55
C LEU A 399 -22.40 14.75 -13.59
N ARG A 400 -22.31 16.09 -13.56
CA ARG A 400 -22.92 16.98 -14.56
C ARG A 400 -22.34 16.75 -15.95
N ILE A 401 -21.01 16.67 -16.09
CA ILE A 401 -20.37 16.32 -17.37
C ILE A 401 -20.86 14.96 -17.88
N SER A 402 -20.91 13.97 -16.98
CA SER A 402 -21.40 12.63 -17.35
C SER A 402 -22.85 12.72 -17.82
N SER A 403 -23.70 13.46 -17.10
CA SER A 403 -25.09 13.72 -17.46
C SER A 403 -25.23 14.40 -18.83
N ALA A 404 -24.38 15.39 -19.12
CA ALA A 404 -24.33 16.12 -20.39
C ALA A 404 -23.96 15.19 -21.56
N ARG A 405 -22.96 14.33 -21.38
CA ARG A 405 -22.60 13.31 -22.38
C ARG A 405 -23.75 12.35 -22.66
N TYR A 406 -24.44 11.88 -21.62
CA TYR A 406 -25.60 11.00 -21.82
C TYR A 406 -26.76 11.69 -22.52
N PHE A 407 -26.94 12.99 -22.29
CA PHE A 407 -27.93 13.77 -23.01
C PHE A 407 -27.58 13.90 -24.49
N LEU A 408 -26.30 14.16 -24.82
CA LEU A 408 -25.80 14.19 -26.19
C LEU A 408 -25.88 12.81 -26.87
N ASP A 409 -25.55 11.74 -26.15
CA ASP A 409 -25.69 10.36 -26.65
C ASP A 409 -27.15 10.04 -26.99
N TRP A 410 -28.10 10.48 -26.16
CA TRP A 410 -29.53 10.33 -26.44
C TRP A 410 -29.97 11.15 -27.65
N LEU A 411 -29.60 12.43 -27.72
CA LEU A 411 -29.90 13.30 -28.87
C LEU A 411 -29.36 12.72 -30.18
N SER A 412 -28.15 12.15 -30.15
CA SER A 412 -27.51 11.52 -31.31
C SER A 412 -28.26 10.28 -31.82
N GLY A 413 -29.15 9.70 -31.00
CA GLY A 413 -29.94 8.52 -31.33
C GLY A 413 -31.36 8.83 -31.80
N LEU A 414 -31.74 10.11 -31.94
CA LEU A 414 -33.04 10.50 -32.49
C LEU A 414 -33.03 10.45 -34.02
N GLU A 415 -34.16 10.05 -34.63
CA GLU A 415 -34.34 10.03 -36.08
C GLU A 415 -34.30 11.44 -36.69
N HIS A 416 -34.83 12.42 -35.93
CA HIS A 416 -34.71 13.85 -36.22
C HIS A 416 -34.09 14.54 -35.01
N ILE A 417 -32.87 15.03 -35.16
CA ILE A 417 -32.14 15.67 -34.07
C ILE A 417 -32.60 17.14 -33.99
N PRO A 418 -33.22 17.57 -32.88
CA PRO A 418 -33.56 18.97 -32.68
C PRO A 418 -32.27 19.78 -32.61
N GLN A 419 -32.17 20.87 -33.36
CA GLN A 419 -30.94 21.68 -33.46
C GLN A 419 -30.79 22.68 -32.32
N SER A 420 -31.89 22.97 -31.60
CA SER A 420 -31.94 23.96 -30.52
C SER A 420 -32.83 23.51 -29.37
N PRO A 421 -32.61 23.98 -28.13
CA PRO A 421 -33.52 23.75 -27.01
C PRO A 421 -34.99 24.13 -27.28
N LEU A 422 -35.22 25.09 -28.18
CA LEU A 422 -36.57 25.54 -28.54
C LEU A 422 -37.36 24.50 -29.35
N GLU A 423 -36.68 23.56 -30.01
CA GLU A 423 -37.32 22.51 -30.82
C GLU A 423 -37.72 21.28 -29.98
N ILE A 424 -37.37 21.27 -28.68
CA ILE A 424 -37.74 20.18 -27.78
C ILE A 424 -39.22 20.24 -27.45
N VAL A 425 -39.98 19.39 -28.11
CA VAL A 425 -41.38 19.10 -27.77
C VAL A 425 -41.46 18.07 -26.65
N ARG A 426 -42.07 18.43 -25.51
CA ARG A 426 -42.19 17.57 -24.32
C ARG A 426 -42.85 16.21 -24.59
N THR A 427 -43.95 16.18 -25.34
CA THR A 427 -44.73 14.96 -25.64
C THR A 427 -44.03 14.00 -26.59
N ILE A 428 -43.03 14.48 -27.35
CA ILE A 428 -42.28 13.68 -28.31
C ILE A 428 -40.93 13.26 -27.71
N HIS A 429 -40.22 14.22 -27.12
CA HIS A 429 -38.81 14.03 -26.76
C HIS A 429 -38.61 13.71 -25.28
N VAL A 430 -39.41 14.25 -24.36
CA VAL A 430 -39.13 14.14 -22.92
C VAL A 430 -39.90 13.00 -22.27
N ASN A 431 -41.21 13.00 -22.42
CA ASN A 431 -42.08 12.02 -21.78
C ASN A 431 -43.31 11.78 -22.67
N ASP A 432 -43.17 10.83 -23.58
CA ASP A 432 -44.30 10.18 -24.22
C ASP A 432 -44.69 8.99 -23.35
N TYR A 433 -45.96 8.89 -22.95
CA TYR A 433 -46.45 7.79 -22.10
C TYR A 433 -46.49 6.44 -22.86
N ALA A 434 -46.02 6.40 -24.12
CA ALA A 434 -45.81 5.23 -24.96
C ALA A 434 -44.33 4.75 -25.02
N GLU A 435 -44.03 3.70 -25.79
CA GLU A 435 -42.70 3.06 -25.91
C GLU A 435 -41.73 3.77 -26.90
N GLY A 436 -41.79 5.10 -27.01
CA GLY A 436 -40.91 5.89 -27.89
C GLY A 436 -39.49 6.11 -27.34
N ASN A 437 -38.56 6.57 -28.20
CA ASN A 437 -37.17 6.92 -27.83
C ASN A 437 -37.08 8.28 -27.09
N THR A 438 -37.78 8.39 -25.97
CA THR A 438 -37.83 9.61 -25.14
C THR A 438 -36.68 9.66 -24.13
N LEU A 439 -36.33 10.87 -23.67
CA LEU A 439 -35.31 11.09 -22.64
C LEU A 439 -35.64 10.29 -21.36
N ARG A 440 -36.91 10.24 -20.96
CA ARG A 440 -37.35 9.46 -19.79
C ARG A 440 -37.14 7.96 -19.99
N ASN A 441 -37.46 7.41 -21.16
CA ASN A 441 -37.22 5.99 -21.46
C ASN A 441 -35.72 5.67 -21.56
N HIS A 442 -34.91 6.56 -22.16
CA HIS A 442 -33.46 6.45 -22.19
C HIS A 442 -32.86 6.37 -20.78
N LEU A 443 -33.33 7.24 -19.86
CA LEU A 443 -32.89 7.24 -18.47
C LEU A 443 -33.35 6.01 -17.69
N LYS A 444 -34.57 5.50 -17.93
CA LYS A 444 -35.10 4.30 -17.27
C LYS A 444 -34.34 3.05 -17.69
N ASN A 445 -33.98 2.93 -18.97
CA ASN A 445 -33.30 1.76 -19.51
C ASN A 445 -31.82 1.72 -19.13
N ARG A 446 -31.21 2.88 -18.85
CA ARG A 446 -29.79 3.00 -18.54
C ARG A 446 -29.46 3.03 -17.05
N TYR A 447 -30.37 3.51 -16.20
CA TYR A 447 -30.08 3.78 -14.80
C TYR A 447 -31.17 3.27 -13.84
N SER A 448 -30.79 3.07 -12.57
CA SER A 448 -31.77 2.89 -11.48
C SER A 448 -32.68 4.11 -11.35
N LEU A 449 -33.92 3.94 -10.92
CA LEU A 449 -34.92 5.02 -10.77
C LEU A 449 -34.39 6.24 -10.01
N LYS A 450 -33.60 6.01 -8.94
CA LYS A 450 -32.96 7.07 -8.14
C LYS A 450 -31.92 7.86 -8.92
N ALA A 451 -31.10 7.18 -9.72
CA ALA A 451 -30.12 7.82 -10.59
C ALA A 451 -30.81 8.55 -11.75
N SER A 452 -31.86 7.97 -12.33
CA SER A 452 -32.68 8.60 -13.36
C SER A 452 -33.32 9.91 -12.85
N ASN A 453 -33.86 9.91 -11.63
CA ASN A 453 -34.39 11.13 -10.98
C ASN A 453 -33.31 12.20 -10.76
N ARG A 454 -32.08 11.79 -10.43
CA ARG A 454 -30.95 12.73 -10.28
C ARG A 454 -30.57 13.38 -11.63
N HIS A 455 -30.50 12.60 -12.70
CA HIS A 455 -30.25 13.12 -14.05
C HIS A 455 -31.40 14.03 -14.54
N LEU A 456 -32.66 13.65 -14.31
CA LEU A 456 -33.82 14.51 -14.62
C LEU A 456 -33.72 15.89 -13.95
N SER A 457 -33.33 15.93 -12.68
CA SER A 457 -33.13 17.20 -11.98
C SER A 457 -32.02 18.06 -12.61
N MET A 458 -30.94 17.44 -13.10
CA MET A 458 -29.85 18.14 -13.77
C MET A 458 -30.24 18.64 -15.15
N TYR A 459 -31.10 17.91 -15.88
CA TYR A 459 -31.64 18.34 -17.17
C TYR A 459 -32.63 19.48 -17.03
N ARG A 460 -33.49 19.47 -16.01
CA ARG A 460 -34.35 20.62 -15.71
C ARG A 460 -33.51 21.89 -15.49
N GLN A 461 -32.49 21.81 -14.63
CA GLN A 461 -31.56 22.92 -14.38
C GLN A 461 -30.84 23.38 -15.65
N PHE A 462 -30.47 22.45 -16.53
CA PHE A 462 -29.87 22.77 -17.82
C PHE A 462 -30.84 23.54 -18.72
N PHE A 463 -32.11 23.13 -18.82
CA PHE A 463 -33.12 23.85 -19.61
C PHE A 463 -33.47 25.22 -19.03
N ASP A 464 -33.47 25.38 -17.70
CA ASP A 464 -33.59 26.69 -17.05
C ASP A 464 -32.40 27.59 -17.45
N PHE A 465 -31.17 27.05 -17.40
CA PHE A 465 -29.98 27.75 -17.88
C PHE A 465 -30.05 28.13 -19.37
N CYS A 466 -30.57 27.24 -20.23
CA CYS A 466 -30.76 27.52 -21.65
C CYS A 466 -31.73 28.68 -21.87
N HIS A 467 -32.83 28.74 -21.12
CA HIS A 467 -33.78 29.86 -21.19
C HIS A 467 -33.09 31.18 -20.87
N ASP A 468 -32.41 31.27 -19.72
CA ASP A 468 -31.70 32.47 -19.28
C ASP A 468 -30.60 32.90 -20.25
N THR A 469 -29.89 31.92 -20.84
CA THR A 469 -28.78 32.18 -21.74
C THR A 469 -29.26 32.67 -23.10
N LEU A 470 -30.30 32.04 -23.66
CA LEU A 470 -30.87 32.41 -24.95
C LEU A 470 -31.67 33.73 -24.88
N TYR A 471 -32.26 34.06 -23.72
CA TYR A 471 -33.04 35.30 -23.51
C TYR A 471 -32.18 36.58 -23.62
N LYS A 472 -30.86 36.45 -23.45
CA LYS A 472 -29.91 37.55 -23.63
C LYS A 472 -29.88 38.08 -25.07
N ASN A 473 -30.19 37.24 -26.06
CA ASN A 473 -30.30 37.65 -27.45
C ASN A 473 -31.72 38.21 -27.74
N PRO A 474 -31.87 39.48 -28.14
CA PRO A 474 -33.18 40.09 -28.45
C PRO A 474 -34.04 39.30 -29.43
N ASP A 475 -33.42 38.66 -30.43
CA ASP A 475 -34.12 37.94 -31.50
C ASP A 475 -34.87 36.69 -30.99
N ASN A 476 -34.46 36.13 -29.86
CA ASN A 476 -35.05 34.94 -29.28
C ASN A 476 -36.18 35.24 -28.28
N ARG A 477 -36.38 36.51 -27.89
CA ARG A 477 -37.26 36.88 -26.76
C ARG A 477 -38.72 36.54 -27.00
N GLU A 478 -39.20 36.69 -28.24
CA GLU A 478 -40.57 36.34 -28.61
C GLU A 478 -40.80 34.83 -28.48
N SER A 479 -39.93 34.01 -29.07
CA SER A 479 -39.98 32.54 -28.97
C SER A 479 -39.74 32.00 -27.55
N LEU A 480 -38.98 32.72 -26.72
CA LEU A 480 -38.72 32.35 -25.32
C LEU A 480 -39.81 32.79 -24.35
N SER A 481 -40.65 33.76 -24.73
CA SER A 481 -41.78 34.21 -23.90
C SER A 481 -42.82 33.09 -23.66
N THR A 482 -42.85 32.11 -24.57
CA THR A 482 -43.71 30.92 -24.52
C THR A 482 -42.94 29.64 -24.18
N PHE A 483 -41.62 29.72 -23.95
CA PHE A 483 -40.80 28.56 -23.63
C PHE A 483 -41.10 28.06 -22.21
N VAL A 484 -41.68 26.87 -22.13
CA VAL A 484 -41.88 26.13 -20.88
C VAL A 484 -40.79 25.08 -20.78
N ASN A 485 -40.14 24.98 -19.61
CA ASN A 485 -39.11 23.96 -19.40
C ASN A 485 -39.69 22.57 -19.74
N PRO A 486 -39.09 21.85 -20.70
CA PRO A 486 -39.67 20.62 -21.21
C PRO A 486 -39.57 19.47 -20.21
N VAL A 487 -38.79 19.60 -19.12
CA VAL A 487 -38.63 18.60 -18.04
C VAL A 487 -39.37 19.04 -16.77
N ASP A 488 -40.43 18.31 -16.43
CA ASP A 488 -41.22 18.55 -15.23
C ASP A 488 -40.92 17.50 -14.16
N THR A 489 -40.25 17.91 -13.08
CA THR A 489 -39.89 17.03 -11.96
C THR A 489 -41.09 16.51 -11.16
N LYS A 490 -42.29 17.06 -11.32
CA LYS A 490 -43.50 16.54 -10.70
C LYS A 490 -44.05 15.35 -11.49
N TRP A 491 -44.07 15.45 -12.82
CA TRP A 491 -44.72 14.47 -13.71
C TRP A 491 -43.75 13.46 -14.34
N ASP A 492 -42.49 13.81 -14.52
CA ASP A 492 -41.49 12.92 -15.14
C ASP A 492 -40.77 12.04 -14.12
N ARG A 493 -40.84 12.40 -12.84
CA ARG A 493 -40.18 11.69 -11.75
C ARG A 493 -40.62 10.24 -11.72
N PHE A 494 -39.66 9.35 -11.63
CA PHE A 494 -39.92 7.94 -11.43
C PHE A 494 -40.41 7.73 -10.00
N ALA A 495 -41.56 7.07 -9.84
CA ALA A 495 -42.14 6.76 -8.55
C ALA A 495 -41.13 5.96 -7.71
N GLU A 496 -40.56 6.62 -6.72
CA GLU A 496 -39.82 5.99 -5.66
C GLU A 496 -40.83 5.67 -4.56
N GLY A 497 -40.87 4.42 -4.09
CA GLY A 497 -41.45 4.15 -2.77
C GLY A 497 -40.61 4.89 -1.72
N SER A 498 -40.93 6.15 -1.45
CA SER A 498 -40.18 7.00 -0.51
C SER A 498 -40.97 7.20 0.76
N SER A 499 -40.51 6.56 1.83
CA SER A 499 -40.59 7.17 3.16
C SER A 499 -39.44 8.18 3.30
N PRO A 500 -39.65 9.34 3.93
CA PRO A 500 -38.56 10.21 4.35
C PRO A 500 -37.65 9.45 5.33
N GLY A 501 -36.36 9.40 5.02
CA GLY A 501 -35.36 8.69 5.81
C GLY A 501 -35.11 7.27 5.30
N THR A 502 -33.89 7.00 4.86
CA THR A 502 -33.40 5.62 4.82
C THR A 502 -33.44 5.12 6.27
N LYS A 503 -34.45 4.32 6.64
CA LYS A 503 -34.51 3.65 7.94
C LYS A 503 -33.32 2.69 7.98
N ARG A 504 -32.16 3.17 8.43
CA ARG A 504 -31.02 2.31 8.75
C ARG A 504 -31.48 1.40 9.87
N THR A 505 -31.51 0.10 9.62
CA THR A 505 -31.85 -0.87 10.65
C THR A 505 -30.74 -0.89 11.69
N PRO A 506 -31.03 -0.65 12.98
CA PRO A 506 -30.02 -0.75 14.03
C PRO A 506 -29.51 -2.19 14.13
N ILE A 507 -28.25 -2.33 14.53
CA ILE A 507 -27.60 -3.59 14.83
C ILE A 507 -27.96 -3.96 16.27
N GLU A 508 -28.37 -5.20 16.50
CA GLU A 508 -28.72 -5.70 17.83
C GLU A 508 -27.52 -5.65 18.79
N SER A 509 -27.77 -5.32 20.06
CA SER A 509 -26.74 -5.17 21.09
C SER A 509 -25.89 -6.41 21.31
N ARG A 510 -26.46 -7.61 21.15
CA ARG A 510 -25.72 -8.88 21.22
C ARG A 510 -24.66 -8.99 20.12
N ILE A 511 -24.98 -8.52 18.92
CA ILE A 511 -24.05 -8.51 17.78
C ILE A 511 -22.95 -7.46 18.02
N MET A 512 -23.32 -6.27 18.51
CA MET A 512 -22.35 -5.24 18.89
C MET A 512 -21.36 -5.74 19.97
N ASN A 513 -21.86 -6.48 20.97
CA ASN A 513 -21.03 -7.12 22.01
C ASN A 513 -20.05 -8.15 21.44
N GLU A 514 -20.51 -9.04 20.55
CA GLU A 514 -19.62 -10.03 19.91
C GLU A 514 -18.52 -9.34 19.10
N ILE A 515 -18.85 -8.26 18.38
CA ILE A 515 -17.84 -7.49 17.62
C ILE A 515 -16.86 -6.78 18.56
N ARG A 516 -17.34 -6.22 19.69
CA ARG A 516 -16.45 -5.63 20.70
C ARG A 516 -15.44 -6.66 21.21
N ASN A 517 -15.91 -7.84 21.60
CA ASN A 517 -15.05 -8.93 22.10
C ASN A 517 -14.04 -9.36 21.02
N LEU A 518 -14.49 -9.54 19.78
CA LEU A 518 -13.64 -9.92 18.65
C LEU A 518 -12.48 -8.93 18.40
N ILE A 519 -12.65 -7.65 18.73
CA ILE A 519 -11.60 -6.65 18.55
C ILE A 519 -10.47 -6.83 19.57
N ILE A 520 -10.81 -7.05 20.84
CA ILE A 520 -9.84 -6.97 21.95
C ILE A 520 -9.37 -8.33 22.48
N GLU A 521 -10.09 -9.42 22.18
CA GLU A 521 -9.76 -10.77 22.66
C GLU A 521 -8.33 -11.20 22.28
N ASP A 522 -7.70 -11.97 23.16
CA ASP A 522 -6.38 -12.57 22.98
C ASP A 522 -5.32 -11.58 22.45
N ASP A 523 -5.29 -10.37 23.03
CA ASP A 523 -4.39 -9.28 22.61
C ASP A 523 -4.54 -8.96 21.11
N TYR A 524 -5.75 -8.55 20.72
CA TYR A 524 -6.12 -8.20 19.36
C TYR A 524 -5.87 -9.33 18.34
N ALA A 525 -6.06 -10.61 18.71
CA ALA A 525 -5.71 -11.76 17.87
C ALA A 525 -6.37 -11.71 16.48
N PHE A 526 -7.66 -11.38 16.41
CA PHE A 526 -8.36 -11.26 15.13
C PHE A 526 -7.89 -10.04 14.32
N PRO A 527 -7.84 -8.80 14.86
CA PRO A 527 -7.25 -7.66 14.16
C PRO A 527 -5.83 -7.92 13.66
N LYS A 528 -4.95 -8.49 14.48
CA LYS A 528 -3.58 -8.87 14.10
C LYS A 528 -3.54 -9.86 12.94
N LYS A 529 -4.54 -10.75 12.82
CA LYS A 529 -4.64 -11.69 11.71
C LYS A 529 -5.27 -11.09 10.45
N ALA A 530 -6.32 -10.29 10.62
CA ALA A 530 -7.18 -9.84 9.51
C ALA A 530 -6.76 -8.47 8.94
N PHE A 531 -6.22 -7.58 9.77
CA PHE A 531 -5.84 -6.22 9.39
C PHE A 531 -4.37 -6.17 8.97
N SER A 532 -4.05 -6.90 7.89
CA SER A 532 -2.69 -6.88 7.32
C SER A 532 -2.20 -5.49 6.90
N PHE A 533 -3.13 -4.55 6.72
CA PHE A 533 -2.87 -3.14 6.43
C PHE A 533 -2.52 -2.29 7.66
N SER A 534 -2.61 -2.84 8.87
CA SER A 534 -2.26 -2.18 10.14
C SER A 534 -0.83 -2.49 10.60
N TYR A 535 -0.07 -3.26 9.82
CA TYR A 535 1.33 -3.56 10.14
C TYR A 535 2.27 -2.60 9.43
N VAL A 536 3.21 -2.06 10.19
CA VAL A 536 4.17 -1.06 9.73
C VAL A 536 5.53 -1.30 10.37
N HIS A 537 6.57 -0.77 9.74
CA HIS A 537 7.91 -0.77 10.31
C HIS A 537 8.11 0.62 10.94
N LEU A 538 8.46 0.67 12.22
CA LEU A 538 8.55 1.91 12.97
C LEU A 538 9.75 1.85 13.90
N THR A 539 10.33 3.01 14.17
CA THR A 539 11.32 3.16 15.24
C THR A 539 10.59 3.10 16.57
N ASN A 540 11.07 2.24 17.46
CA ASN A 540 10.71 2.29 18.87
C ASN A 540 11.50 3.43 19.51
N HIS A 541 10.81 4.50 19.89
CA HIS A 541 11.45 5.70 20.44
C HIS A 541 11.90 5.54 21.89
N GLU A 542 11.51 4.46 22.58
CA GLU A 542 12.00 4.13 23.92
C GLU A 542 13.37 3.44 23.85
N THR A 543 13.60 2.58 22.84
CA THR A 543 14.87 1.84 22.66
C THR A 543 15.80 2.44 21.62
N GLY A 544 15.28 3.27 20.72
CA GLY A 544 15.99 3.74 19.52
C GLY A 544 16.11 2.69 18.41
N GLU A 545 15.57 1.48 18.61
CA GLU A 545 15.67 0.40 17.64
C GLU A 545 14.57 0.48 16.58
N TYR A 546 14.91 0.13 15.34
CA TYR A 546 13.94 0.03 14.26
C TYR A 546 13.24 -1.34 14.29
N GLU A 547 11.99 -1.36 14.73
CA GLU A 547 11.19 -2.57 14.86
C GLU A 547 10.39 -2.87 13.58
N HIS A 548 10.31 -4.15 13.25
CA HIS A 548 9.64 -4.61 12.05
C HIS A 548 8.26 -5.22 12.35
N ASN A 549 7.28 -4.98 11.47
CA ASN A 549 5.91 -5.51 11.60
C ASN A 549 5.26 -5.17 12.95
N VAL A 550 5.38 -3.92 13.36
CA VAL A 550 4.64 -3.39 14.49
C VAL A 550 3.16 -3.29 14.10
N PHE A 551 2.30 -3.91 14.90
CA PHE A 551 0.85 -3.78 14.73
C PHE A 551 0.39 -2.43 15.29
N CYS A 552 -0.24 -1.62 14.45
CA CYS A 552 -0.89 -0.36 14.82
C CYS A 552 -2.34 -0.63 15.25
N PRO A 553 -2.70 -0.41 16.54
CA PRO A 553 -4.03 -0.71 17.04
C PRO A 553 -5.06 0.39 16.72
N SER A 554 -4.65 1.53 16.15
CA SER A 554 -5.52 2.72 15.98
C SER A 554 -6.85 2.45 15.27
N VAL A 555 -6.88 1.65 14.19
CA VAL A 555 -8.14 1.32 13.51
C VAL A 555 -9.04 0.41 14.36
N ALA A 556 -8.44 -0.52 15.10
CA ALA A 556 -9.14 -1.44 15.97
C ALA A 556 -9.75 -0.69 17.17
N ASN A 557 -8.94 0.14 17.83
CA ASN A 557 -9.35 0.97 18.96
C ASN A 557 -10.36 2.05 18.54
N LEU A 558 -10.25 2.64 17.35
CA LEU A 558 -11.26 3.59 16.82
C LEU A 558 -12.62 2.91 16.65
N LEU A 559 -12.66 1.71 16.05
CA LEU A 559 -13.91 0.96 15.88
C LEU A 559 -14.47 0.50 17.22
N TYR A 560 -13.60 0.09 18.15
CA TYR A 560 -13.97 -0.27 19.52
C TYR A 560 -14.59 0.92 20.27
N PHE A 561 -13.98 2.11 20.16
CA PHE A 561 -14.50 3.36 20.70
C PHE A 561 -15.88 3.67 20.13
N MET A 562 -16.07 3.58 18.80
CA MET A 562 -17.37 3.85 18.16
C MET A 562 -18.47 2.84 18.51
N LEU A 563 -18.11 1.62 18.95
CA LEU A 563 -19.07 0.62 19.45
C LEU A 563 -19.53 0.92 20.87
N TRP A 564 -18.75 1.67 21.66
CA TRP A 564 -19.13 2.13 23.00
C TRP A 564 -19.80 3.49 22.97
N ILE A 565 -19.22 4.44 22.23
CA ILE A 565 -19.65 5.83 22.19
C ILE A 565 -20.23 6.13 20.79
N PRO A 566 -21.54 6.36 20.66
CA PRO A 566 -22.20 6.49 19.36
C PRO A 566 -22.00 7.89 18.74
N ILE A 567 -20.76 8.31 18.52
CA ILE A 567 -20.42 9.55 17.79
C ILE A 567 -20.32 9.33 16.27
N ARG A 568 -20.26 10.41 15.49
CA ARG A 568 -20.02 10.31 14.05
C ARG A 568 -18.58 9.86 13.80
N LYS A 569 -18.37 9.07 12.74
CA LYS A 569 -17.04 8.64 12.28
C LYS A 569 -16.03 9.79 12.19
N ILE A 570 -16.43 10.93 11.61
CA ILE A 570 -15.53 12.08 11.48
C ILE A 570 -15.13 12.68 12.84
N GLN A 571 -16.03 12.68 13.83
CA GLN A 571 -15.71 13.09 15.19
C GLN A 571 -14.71 12.13 15.82
N ALA A 572 -14.95 10.81 15.68
CA ALA A 572 -14.03 9.79 16.18
C ALA A 572 -12.62 9.90 15.56
N GLN A 573 -12.53 10.22 14.28
CA GLN A 573 -11.25 10.41 13.59
C GLN A 573 -10.49 11.66 14.08
N LEU A 574 -11.20 12.70 14.52
CA LEU A 574 -10.62 13.98 14.96
C LEU A 574 -10.52 14.13 16.48
N LEU A 575 -10.67 13.04 17.24
CA LEU A 575 -10.45 13.05 18.68
C LEU A 575 -8.98 13.36 18.97
N ASP A 576 -8.76 14.20 19.98
CA ASP A 576 -7.43 14.66 20.35
C ASP A 576 -6.77 13.74 21.38
N SER A 577 -5.46 13.55 21.25
CA SER A 577 -4.68 12.81 22.24
C SER A 577 -4.42 13.64 23.50
N GLY A 578 -4.34 14.96 23.43
CA GLY A 578 -3.92 15.81 24.54
C GLY A 578 -2.40 15.91 24.70
N GLU A 579 -1.61 15.44 23.72
CA GLU A 579 -0.14 15.55 23.75
C GLU A 579 0.36 17.00 23.76
N GLY A 580 -0.45 17.93 23.23
CA GLY A 580 -0.20 19.38 23.32
C GLY A 580 -0.88 20.08 24.48
N ASP A 581 -1.57 19.36 25.38
CA ASP A 581 -2.29 19.97 26.50
C ASP A 581 -1.38 20.29 27.68
N ASP A 582 -1.77 21.27 28.50
CA ASP A 582 -1.05 21.65 29.72
C ASP A 582 -1.10 20.55 30.78
N PHE A 583 -2.22 19.82 30.86
CA PHE A 583 -2.43 18.69 31.76
C PHE A 583 -2.87 17.46 31.00
N ILE A 584 -2.33 16.30 31.37
CA ILE A 584 -2.64 15.01 30.77
C ILE A 584 -3.08 14.01 31.84
N TYR A 585 -3.98 13.10 31.47
CA TYR A 585 -4.43 12.04 32.38
C TYR A 585 -3.34 10.98 32.53
N ASP A 586 -2.97 10.70 33.79
CA ASP A 586 -2.08 9.61 34.15
C ASP A 586 -2.90 8.36 34.50
N PHE A 587 -2.71 7.29 33.72
CA PHE A 587 -3.45 6.04 33.86
C PHE A 587 -3.02 5.16 35.03
N ASP A 588 -1.88 5.46 35.68
CA ASP A 588 -1.39 4.71 36.84
C ASP A 588 -1.73 5.43 38.15
N LEU A 589 -1.74 6.78 38.11
CA LEU A 589 -2.15 7.62 39.24
C LEU A 589 -3.64 7.97 39.24
N GLU A 590 -4.35 7.65 38.16
CA GLU A 590 -5.78 7.94 37.95
C GLU A 590 -6.16 9.43 38.16
N LYS A 591 -5.28 10.33 37.74
CA LYS A 591 -5.48 11.78 37.89
C LYS A 591 -4.79 12.58 36.79
N PHE A 592 -5.21 13.83 36.62
CA PHE A 592 -4.50 14.76 35.75
C PHE A 592 -3.20 15.23 36.41
N VAL A 593 -2.12 15.20 35.63
CA VAL A 593 -0.80 15.69 36.00
C VAL A 593 -0.32 16.71 34.96
N LYS A 594 0.65 17.54 35.33
CA LYS A 594 1.26 18.49 34.38
C LYS A 594 1.95 17.71 33.27
N ASN A 595 1.71 18.09 32.01
CA ASN A 595 2.33 17.45 30.85
C ASN A 595 3.78 17.95 30.68
N GLU A 596 4.75 17.18 31.16
CA GLU A 596 6.18 17.53 31.04
C GLU A 596 6.70 17.45 29.59
N ASN A 597 6.09 16.59 28.77
CA ASN A 597 6.44 16.37 27.37
C ASN A 597 5.50 17.10 26.41
N LYS A 598 4.94 18.25 26.85
CA LYS A 598 3.98 19.02 26.07
C LYS A 598 4.56 19.42 24.70
N ILE A 599 3.81 19.13 23.66
CA ILE A 599 4.12 19.55 22.29
C ILE A 599 3.57 20.96 22.08
N GLY A 600 4.46 21.89 21.71
CA GLY A 600 4.11 23.29 21.47
C GLY A 600 4.00 24.14 22.74
N ASN A 601 3.89 25.46 22.56
CA ASN A 601 3.98 26.44 23.65
C ASN A 601 2.62 27.05 24.04
N GLU A 602 1.56 26.79 23.29
CA GLU A 602 0.23 27.41 23.46
C GLU A 602 -0.56 26.74 24.59
N LYS A 603 -1.28 27.51 25.40
CA LYS A 603 -2.16 26.94 26.44
C LYS A 603 -3.31 26.18 25.79
N ARG A 604 -3.55 24.95 26.22
CA ARG A 604 -4.48 24.03 25.54
C ARG A 604 -4.96 22.93 26.48
N GLN A 605 -6.22 22.53 26.31
CA GLN A 605 -6.85 21.40 27.00
C GLN A 605 -7.95 20.79 26.12
N GLU A 606 -7.59 20.07 25.06
CA GLU A 606 -8.50 19.54 24.04
C GLU A 606 -8.52 17.99 24.00
N GLY A 607 -7.68 17.33 24.81
CA GLY A 607 -7.54 15.88 24.89
C GLY A 607 -8.86 15.18 25.20
N LEU A 608 -9.02 13.97 24.64
CA LEU A 608 -10.24 13.17 24.79
C LEU A 608 -10.62 12.96 26.26
N LEU A 609 -9.68 12.64 27.15
CA LEU A 609 -9.99 12.46 28.57
C LEU A 609 -10.01 13.83 29.25
N GLN A 610 -11.07 14.13 29.99
CA GLN A 610 -11.19 15.36 30.79
C GLN A 610 -11.84 15.09 32.15
N THR A 611 -11.46 15.91 33.14
CA THR A 611 -12.17 15.97 34.42
C THR A 611 -13.33 16.95 34.29
N LEU A 612 -14.55 16.46 34.51
CA LEU A 612 -15.77 17.24 34.38
C LEU A 612 -16.35 17.53 35.77
N PRO A 613 -16.82 18.76 36.02
CA PRO A 613 -17.43 19.11 37.29
C PRO A 613 -18.57 18.17 37.66
N SER A 614 -18.53 17.58 38.85
CA SER A 614 -19.60 16.67 39.32
C SER A 614 -20.95 17.38 39.46
N GLY A 615 -20.92 18.71 39.62
CA GLY A 615 -22.10 19.55 39.82
C GLY A 615 -22.75 19.39 41.19
N VAL A 616 -22.18 18.56 42.07
CA VAL A 616 -22.69 18.29 43.42
C VAL A 616 -21.63 18.68 44.45
N LEU A 617 -22.01 19.57 45.37
CA LEU A 617 -21.14 20.00 46.48
C LEU A 617 -20.67 18.78 47.28
N GLY A 618 -19.34 18.62 47.37
CA GLY A 618 -18.70 17.54 48.13
C GLY A 618 -18.48 16.24 47.36
N ILE A 619 -18.87 16.15 46.07
CA ILE A 619 -18.55 15.01 45.21
C ILE A 619 -17.38 15.39 44.30
N THR A 620 -16.37 14.52 44.24
CA THR A 620 -15.23 14.67 43.34
C THR A 620 -15.68 14.74 41.89
N ASP A 621 -15.02 15.59 41.12
CA ASP A 621 -15.23 15.68 39.68
C ASP A 621 -15.09 14.30 39.01
N VAL A 622 -15.81 14.11 37.92
CA VAL A 622 -15.92 12.82 37.23
C VAL A 622 -15.04 12.79 35.99
N LEU A 623 -14.42 11.64 35.72
CA LEU A 623 -13.71 11.44 34.47
C LEU A 623 -14.72 11.28 33.33
N GLY A 624 -14.53 12.05 32.26
CA GLY A 624 -15.38 12.02 31.07
C GLY A 624 -14.60 12.10 29.78
N LEU A 625 -15.35 12.16 28.68
CA LEU A 625 -14.84 12.25 27.32
C LEU A 625 -15.18 13.61 26.72
N HIS A 626 -14.18 14.35 26.26
CA HIS A 626 -14.33 15.54 25.46
C HIS A 626 -14.36 15.19 23.97
N ILE A 627 -15.48 15.48 23.30
CA ILE A 627 -15.64 15.29 21.86
C ILE A 627 -15.33 16.61 21.16
N THR A 628 -14.14 16.68 20.58
CA THR A 628 -13.51 17.88 19.98
C THR A 628 -14.33 18.65 18.96
N THR A 629 -15.28 18.00 18.29
CA THR A 629 -16.01 18.61 17.17
C THR A 629 -17.52 18.40 17.28
N ASN A 630 -18.31 19.41 16.91
CA ASN A 630 -19.76 19.31 16.80
C ASN A 630 -20.23 19.97 15.49
N LYS A 631 -21.36 19.51 14.92
CA LYS A 631 -21.90 20.07 13.65
C LYS A 631 -22.35 21.53 13.82
N THR A 632 -22.46 21.97 15.07
CA THR A 632 -23.22 23.15 15.43
C THR A 632 -22.52 24.10 16.38
N SER A 633 -21.28 23.77 16.77
CA SER A 633 -20.36 24.55 17.59
C SER A 633 -18.93 24.09 17.33
N ASP A 634 -17.98 25.02 17.33
CA ASP A 634 -16.54 24.72 17.21
C ASP A 634 -15.93 24.22 18.52
N ASP A 635 -16.63 24.31 19.65
CA ASP A 635 -16.13 24.00 21.00
C ASP A 635 -16.39 22.56 21.46
N GLY A 636 -16.87 21.69 20.57
CA GLY A 636 -17.14 20.30 20.93
C GLY A 636 -18.28 20.12 21.93
N TYR A 637 -18.26 19.01 22.67
CA TYR A 637 -19.16 18.70 23.80
C TYR A 637 -18.60 17.57 24.67
N ASP A 638 -19.03 17.51 25.93
CA ASP A 638 -18.54 16.52 26.89
C ASP A 638 -19.55 15.40 27.17
N ILE A 639 -19.02 14.21 27.39
CA ILE A 639 -19.75 13.02 27.84
C ILE A 639 -19.23 12.66 29.23
N PRO A 640 -20.03 12.82 30.31
CA PRO A 640 -19.58 12.57 31.68
C PRO A 640 -19.60 11.07 32.04
N TRP A 641 -19.01 10.25 31.17
CA TRP A 641 -18.94 8.81 31.35
C TRP A 641 -17.87 8.18 30.46
N VAL A 642 -17.13 7.23 31.03
CA VAL A 642 -16.25 6.29 30.34
C VAL A 642 -16.25 4.98 31.12
N CYS A 643 -16.31 3.82 30.43
CA CYS A 643 -16.19 2.51 31.09
C CYS A 643 -14.74 2.04 31.18
N ASP A 644 -14.46 1.15 32.13
CA ASP A 644 -13.13 0.61 32.39
C ASP A 644 -12.54 -0.14 31.19
N GLU A 645 -13.36 -0.88 30.44
CA GLU A 645 -12.89 -1.61 29.26
C GLU A 645 -12.45 -0.66 28.14
N LEU A 646 -13.19 0.46 27.97
CA LEU A 646 -12.80 1.50 27.03
C LEU A 646 -11.55 2.23 27.52
N LEU A 647 -11.45 2.52 28.81
CA LEU A 647 -10.29 3.18 29.41
C LEU A 647 -9.02 2.34 29.25
N ALA A 648 -9.10 1.01 29.42
CA ALA A 648 -7.98 0.10 29.16
C ALA A 648 -7.55 0.09 27.68
N SER A 649 -8.51 0.07 26.75
CA SER A 649 -8.22 0.19 25.31
C SER A 649 -7.56 1.53 24.96
N LEU A 650 -8.02 2.62 25.58
CA LEU A 650 -7.40 3.94 25.44
C LEU A 650 -5.98 3.95 26.02
N LYS A 651 -5.74 3.40 27.22
CA LYS A 651 -4.40 3.28 27.82
C LYS A 651 -3.41 2.63 26.83
N ASN A 652 -3.82 1.51 26.22
CA ASN A 652 -3.02 0.82 25.20
C ASN A 652 -2.76 1.71 23.98
N GLN A 653 -3.76 2.46 23.49
CA GLN A 653 -3.59 3.42 22.40
C GLN A 653 -2.54 4.49 22.77
N TYR A 654 -2.68 5.12 23.93
CA TYR A 654 -1.76 6.17 24.40
C TYR A 654 -0.33 5.68 24.54
N GLN A 655 -0.12 4.52 25.16
CA GLN A 655 1.21 3.91 25.29
C GLN A 655 1.82 3.59 23.92
N TRP A 656 1.02 3.06 22.99
CA TRP A 656 1.48 2.76 21.64
C TRP A 656 1.93 4.03 20.89
N LEU A 657 1.18 5.12 21.02
CA LEU A 657 1.53 6.40 20.41
C LEU A 657 2.82 6.98 20.98
N ARG A 658 3.02 6.94 22.30
CA ARG A 658 4.27 7.39 22.94
C ARG A 658 5.47 6.57 22.45
N LYS A 659 5.29 5.26 22.27
CA LYS A 659 6.35 4.35 21.85
C LYS A 659 6.74 4.51 20.37
N TYR A 660 5.78 4.66 19.46
CA TYR A 660 6.01 4.57 18.01
C TYR A 660 5.63 5.80 17.20
N SER A 661 4.93 6.78 17.78
CA SER A 661 4.51 8.01 17.10
C SER A 661 4.50 9.23 18.04
N PRO A 662 5.58 9.53 18.79
CA PRO A 662 5.58 10.55 19.84
C PRO A 662 5.60 12.01 19.35
N TYR A 663 5.77 12.26 18.05
CA TYR A 663 5.90 13.60 17.48
C TYR A 663 4.80 13.92 16.45
N PRO A 664 3.51 13.91 16.84
CA PRO A 664 2.42 14.28 15.95
C PRO A 664 2.47 15.77 15.60
N GLU A 665 1.98 16.09 14.40
CA GLU A 665 1.61 17.43 13.99
C GLU A 665 0.09 17.61 14.07
N LEU A 666 -0.35 18.87 14.21
CA LEU A 666 -1.78 19.23 14.22
C LEU A 666 -2.44 18.92 12.87
N ARG A 667 -3.63 18.30 12.91
CA ARG A 667 -4.41 17.92 11.72
C ARG A 667 -5.88 18.26 11.84
N GLY A 668 -6.46 18.76 10.75
CA GLY A 668 -7.88 19.11 10.65
C GLY A 668 -8.66 18.22 9.69
N LYS A 669 -9.84 18.68 9.31
CA LYS A 669 -10.71 17.98 8.34
C LYS A 669 -10.07 17.75 6.97
N ASP A 670 -9.13 18.61 6.58
CA ASP A 670 -8.37 18.54 5.33
C ASP A 670 -7.56 17.23 5.21
N SER A 671 -7.15 16.70 6.35
CA SER A 671 -6.35 15.48 6.49
C SER A 671 -7.16 14.21 6.22
N LEU A 672 -8.49 14.31 6.09
CA LEU A 672 -9.40 13.19 5.84
C LEU A 672 -9.56 12.85 4.32
N GLY A 673 -8.99 13.67 3.43
CA GLY A 673 -8.96 13.47 1.98
C GLY A 673 -10.19 13.99 1.22
N LYS A 674 -10.15 13.92 -0.13
CA LYS A 674 -11.11 14.56 -1.08
C LYS A 674 -12.59 14.12 -1.02
N LEU A 675 -12.98 13.23 -0.11
CA LEU A 675 -14.37 12.79 0.08
C LEU A 675 -15.08 13.62 1.15
N LEU A 676 -14.78 14.92 1.20
CA LEU A 676 -15.52 15.88 2.01
C LEU A 676 -16.88 16.09 1.36
N THR A 677 -17.89 15.34 1.82
CA THR A 677 -19.30 15.63 1.53
C THR A 677 -19.73 16.89 2.29
N GLU A 678 -20.91 17.44 2.00
CA GLU A 678 -21.50 18.58 2.73
C GLU A 678 -21.56 18.36 4.26
N GLU A 679 -21.47 17.12 4.75
CA GLU A 679 -21.37 16.76 6.17
C GLU A 679 -20.03 17.15 6.85
N SER A 680 -19.03 17.61 6.09
CA SER A 680 -17.68 17.93 6.57
C SER A 680 -17.46 19.36 7.08
N ILE A 681 -18.49 20.21 7.01
CA ILE A 681 -18.45 21.57 7.59
C ILE A 681 -18.70 21.44 9.10
N MET A 682 -17.68 21.01 9.84
CA MET A 682 -17.77 20.88 11.30
C MET A 682 -16.89 21.88 12.04
N THR A 683 -15.64 22.09 11.63
CA THR A 683 -14.74 23.10 12.20
C THR A 683 -13.50 23.30 11.31
N ASP A 684 -12.77 24.40 11.49
CA ASP A 684 -11.41 24.62 10.95
C ASP A 684 -10.32 24.38 12.02
N LYS A 685 -10.70 24.01 13.25
CA LYS A 685 -9.74 23.61 14.30
C LYS A 685 -8.94 22.38 13.89
N THR A 686 -7.70 22.32 14.39
CA THR A 686 -6.76 21.23 14.19
C THR A 686 -6.44 20.54 15.51
N PHE A 687 -6.15 19.24 15.45
CA PHE A 687 -6.04 18.35 16.59
C PHE A 687 -4.83 17.42 16.45
N TYR A 688 -4.22 17.03 17.57
CA TYR A 688 -3.29 15.93 17.64
C TYR A 688 -4.08 14.63 17.64
N CYS A 689 -4.36 14.09 16.46
CA CYS A 689 -5.25 12.93 16.30
C CYS A 689 -4.82 11.75 17.20
N LEU A 690 -5.73 11.32 18.08
CA LEU A 690 -5.56 10.16 18.96
C LEU A 690 -5.51 8.85 18.14
N PHE A 691 -6.44 8.68 17.21
CA PHE A 691 -6.46 7.52 16.31
C PHE A 691 -5.72 7.84 15.01
N ARG A 692 -4.44 8.18 15.12
CA ARG A 692 -3.53 8.37 13.98
C ARG A 692 -2.95 7.05 13.50
N ASP A 693 -2.73 6.95 12.19
CA ASP A 693 -2.33 5.70 11.55
C ASP A 693 -1.04 5.88 10.73
N PRO A 694 0.13 5.67 11.35
CA PRO A 694 1.40 5.69 10.63
C PRO A 694 1.54 4.49 9.67
N SER A 695 0.67 3.47 9.77
CA SER A 695 0.68 2.31 8.88
C SER A 695 0.07 2.56 7.50
N GLN A 696 -0.48 3.76 7.28
CA GLN A 696 -0.80 4.24 5.94
C GLN A 696 0.50 4.31 5.12
N GLN A 697 0.87 3.21 4.44
CA GLN A 697 1.98 3.15 3.46
C GLN A 697 1.85 4.23 2.34
N ARG A 698 0.78 5.04 2.36
CA ARG A 698 0.41 6.07 1.42
C ARG A 698 0.24 7.47 2.02
N SER A 699 0.70 7.70 3.25
CA SER A 699 0.73 9.04 3.86
C SER A 699 2.17 9.47 4.06
N ASP A 700 2.47 10.69 3.60
CA ASP A 700 3.66 11.50 3.94
C ASP A 700 3.68 11.95 5.39
N ASP A 701 2.63 11.61 6.13
CA ASP A 701 2.33 12.23 7.39
C ASP A 701 1.67 11.20 8.31
N GLN A 702 2.41 10.83 9.33
CA GLN A 702 2.04 9.85 10.36
C GLN A 702 1.01 10.41 11.35
N SER A 703 0.78 11.72 11.32
CA SER A 703 -0.18 12.41 12.20
C SER A 703 -1.61 12.34 11.68
N LYS A 704 -1.80 11.87 10.43
CA LYS A 704 -3.14 11.74 9.85
C LYS A 704 -3.95 10.70 10.61
N PRO A 705 -5.24 10.97 10.84
CA PRO A 705 -6.14 9.98 11.43
C PRO A 705 -6.34 8.80 10.48
N VAL A 706 -6.79 7.65 11.03
CA VAL A 706 -7.11 6.45 10.23
C VAL A 706 -7.98 6.82 9.03
N ALA A 707 -7.58 6.47 7.81
CA ALA A 707 -8.32 6.84 6.62
C ALA A 707 -9.70 6.13 6.53
N THR A 708 -10.72 6.83 6.01
CA THR A 708 -12.10 6.30 5.92
C THR A 708 -12.18 4.93 5.25
N HIS A 709 -11.45 4.72 4.15
CA HIS A 709 -11.49 3.45 3.41
C HIS A 709 -10.90 2.27 4.21
N ILE A 710 -9.95 2.54 5.11
CA ILE A 710 -9.37 1.54 6.03
C ILE A 710 -10.39 1.18 7.11
N ILE A 711 -11.08 2.17 7.69
CA ILE A 711 -12.16 1.96 8.67
C ILE A 711 -13.27 1.09 8.06
N THR A 712 -13.75 1.43 6.86
CA THR A 712 -14.81 0.66 6.18
C THR A 712 -14.37 -0.78 5.88
N LYS A 713 -13.11 -0.97 5.46
CA LYS A 713 -12.56 -2.31 5.19
C LYS A 713 -12.44 -3.14 6.46
N ALA A 714 -11.89 -2.57 7.53
CA ALA A 714 -11.77 -3.23 8.84
C ALA A 714 -13.15 -3.63 9.38
N TRP A 715 -14.13 -2.74 9.26
CA TRP A 715 -15.52 -3.01 9.64
C TRP A 715 -16.15 -4.17 8.88
N GLY A 716 -15.96 -4.24 7.55
CA GLY A 716 -16.43 -5.37 6.76
C GLY A 716 -15.84 -6.70 7.20
N LEU A 717 -14.54 -6.73 7.53
CA LEU A 717 -13.86 -7.92 8.05
C LEU A 717 -14.38 -8.36 9.42
N LEU A 718 -14.64 -7.40 10.32
CA LEU A 718 -15.24 -7.68 11.64
C LEU A 718 -16.66 -8.22 11.49
N CYS A 719 -17.49 -7.61 10.65
CA CYS A 719 -18.85 -8.09 10.37
C CYS A 719 -18.85 -9.53 9.84
N ASN A 720 -17.93 -9.84 8.91
CA ASN A 720 -17.81 -11.19 8.35
C ASN A 720 -17.45 -12.24 9.41
N GLU A 721 -16.49 -11.96 10.28
CA GLU A 721 -16.11 -12.92 11.32
C GLU A 721 -17.18 -13.03 12.41
N ALA A 722 -17.77 -11.92 12.83
CA ALA A 722 -18.90 -11.93 13.78
C ALA A 722 -20.09 -12.72 13.23
N GLU A 723 -20.45 -12.52 11.94
CA GLU A 723 -21.50 -13.29 11.27
C GLU A 723 -21.21 -14.80 11.34
N LYS A 724 -19.96 -15.21 11.05
CA LYS A 724 -19.57 -16.62 11.12
C LYS A 724 -19.59 -17.18 12.53
N ARG A 725 -19.19 -16.41 13.55
CA ARG A 725 -19.18 -16.86 14.95
C ARG A 725 -20.59 -17.04 15.49
N ILE A 726 -21.46 -16.05 15.25
CA ILE A 726 -22.84 -16.09 15.71
C ILE A 726 -23.60 -17.21 14.99
N ASN A 727 -23.46 -17.32 13.66
CA ASN A 727 -24.12 -18.39 12.90
C ASN A 727 -23.62 -19.80 13.24
N ARG A 728 -22.40 -19.95 13.78
CA ARG A 728 -21.90 -21.23 14.31
C ARG A 728 -22.53 -21.60 15.65
N LYS A 729 -22.89 -20.60 16.46
CA LYS A 729 -23.52 -20.78 17.79
C LYS A 729 -25.05 -20.96 17.68
N LEU A 730 -25.66 -20.54 16.58
CA LEU A 730 -27.11 -20.66 16.36
C LEU A 730 -27.50 -22.11 15.99
N PRO A 731 -28.57 -22.66 16.59
CA PRO A 731 -29.13 -23.95 16.16
C PRO A 731 -29.59 -23.92 14.69
N GLU A 732 -29.57 -25.05 14.00
CA GLU A 732 -29.97 -25.13 12.58
C GLU A 732 -31.42 -24.69 12.31
N THR A 733 -32.27 -24.72 13.34
CA THR A 733 -33.67 -24.26 13.29
C THR A 733 -33.81 -22.74 13.28
N HIS A 734 -32.76 -21.99 13.62
CA HIS A 734 -32.79 -20.53 13.66
C HIS A 734 -32.34 -19.91 12.35
N ARG A 735 -32.99 -18.81 11.96
CA ARG A 735 -32.59 -18.05 10.77
C ARG A 735 -31.18 -17.49 10.98
N LYS A 736 -30.25 -17.85 10.10
CA LYS A 736 -28.89 -17.30 10.08
C LYS A 736 -28.92 -15.78 9.90
N ILE A 737 -28.07 -15.10 10.66
CA ILE A 737 -27.87 -13.67 10.51
C ILE A 737 -26.97 -13.37 9.30
N SER A 738 -27.13 -12.20 8.71
CA SER A 738 -26.27 -11.74 7.63
C SER A 738 -25.90 -10.28 7.85
N LEU A 739 -24.61 -10.05 8.11
CA LEU A 739 -23.98 -8.76 8.34
C LEU A 739 -23.21 -8.29 7.10
N THR A 740 -22.90 -9.19 6.16
CA THR A 740 -22.15 -8.91 4.92
C THR A 740 -23.01 -8.99 3.67
N LYS A 741 -22.62 -8.27 2.61
CA LYS A 741 -23.31 -8.33 1.32
C LYS A 741 -23.04 -9.68 0.66
N GLU A 742 -24.05 -10.21 -0.01
CA GLU A 742 -23.94 -11.48 -0.72
C GLU A 742 -22.82 -11.42 -1.78
N GLY A 743 -21.92 -12.39 -1.74
CA GLY A 743 -20.75 -12.45 -2.64
C GLY A 743 -19.58 -11.52 -2.29
N SER A 744 -19.66 -10.67 -1.26
CA SER A 744 -18.57 -9.76 -0.88
C SER A 744 -18.27 -9.81 0.63
N PRO A 745 -17.36 -10.71 1.08
CA PRO A 745 -17.00 -10.90 2.49
C PRO A 745 -16.30 -9.69 3.13
N THR A 746 -15.95 -8.67 2.34
CA THR A 746 -15.30 -7.44 2.81
C THR A 746 -16.24 -6.24 2.83
N GLU A 747 -17.49 -6.40 2.39
CA GLU A 747 -18.50 -5.35 2.40
C GLU A 747 -19.60 -5.66 3.41
N SER A 748 -19.71 -4.81 4.43
CA SER A 748 -20.83 -4.88 5.38
C SER A 748 -22.13 -4.40 4.72
N ARG A 749 -23.26 -4.98 5.14
CA ARG A 749 -24.61 -4.47 4.87
C ARG A 749 -24.88 -3.17 5.64
N TYR A 750 -24.15 -2.95 6.73
CA TYR A 750 -24.29 -1.80 7.60
C TYR A 750 -23.13 -0.83 7.38
N ASP A 751 -23.45 0.43 7.05
CA ASP A 751 -22.43 1.47 6.97
C ASP A 751 -21.89 1.81 8.36
N ILE A 752 -20.72 2.47 8.43
CA ILE A 752 -20.13 2.89 9.73
C ILE A 752 -21.07 3.80 10.51
N HIS A 753 -21.90 4.60 9.82
CA HIS A 753 -22.87 5.48 10.48
C HIS A 753 -23.95 4.70 11.24
N THR A 754 -24.20 3.45 10.87
CA THR A 754 -25.14 2.56 11.56
C THR A 754 -24.70 2.30 13.00
N LEU A 755 -23.40 2.34 13.33
CA LEU A 755 -22.93 2.19 14.72
C LEU A 755 -23.52 3.25 15.64
N ARG A 756 -23.55 4.51 15.18
CA ARG A 756 -24.18 5.60 15.92
C ARG A 756 -25.68 5.37 16.12
N VAL A 757 -26.38 4.96 15.06
CA VAL A 757 -27.82 4.64 15.14
C VAL A 757 -28.07 3.54 16.16
N SER A 758 -27.28 2.47 16.07
CA SER A 758 -27.42 1.28 16.92
C SER A 758 -27.10 1.58 18.38
N GLY A 759 -26.04 2.34 18.66
CA GLY A 759 -25.69 2.71 20.03
C GLY A 759 -26.69 3.70 20.67
N ILE A 760 -27.23 4.66 19.91
CA ILE A 760 -28.32 5.52 20.39
C ILE A 760 -29.55 4.68 20.72
N THR A 761 -29.95 3.77 19.83
CA THR A 761 -31.09 2.87 20.05
C THR A 761 -30.86 1.95 21.26
N ASP A 762 -29.67 1.36 21.42
CA ASP A 762 -29.33 0.50 22.57
C ASP A 762 -29.40 1.25 23.91
N LEU A 763 -28.97 2.51 23.96
CA LEU A 763 -29.08 3.34 25.18
C LEU A 763 -30.53 3.62 25.54
N LEU A 764 -31.37 3.98 24.55
CA LEU A 764 -32.80 4.18 24.76
C LEU A 764 -33.48 2.87 25.20
N ASP A 765 -33.10 1.76 24.57
CA ASP A 765 -33.62 0.43 24.87
C ASP A 765 -33.27 -0.04 26.30
N LYS A 766 -32.15 0.44 26.85
CA LYS A 766 -31.72 0.24 28.25
C LYS A 766 -32.33 1.25 29.23
N GLY A 767 -33.22 2.12 28.76
CA GLY A 767 -33.96 3.06 29.61
C GLY A 767 -33.21 4.38 29.90
N VAL A 768 -32.14 4.70 29.16
CA VAL A 768 -31.50 6.01 29.30
C VAL A 768 -32.46 7.08 28.77
N PRO A 769 -32.80 8.11 29.56
CA PRO A 769 -33.74 9.14 29.14
C PRO A 769 -33.34 9.82 27.83
N LEU A 770 -34.30 10.02 26.92
CA LEU A 770 -34.07 10.60 25.59
C LEU A 770 -33.39 11.98 25.65
N GLY A 771 -33.71 12.80 26.67
CA GLY A 771 -33.05 14.09 26.88
C GLY A 771 -31.56 13.98 27.20
N ILE A 772 -31.15 12.95 27.95
CA ILE A 772 -29.74 12.67 28.26
C ILE A 772 -29.03 12.21 27.00
N VAL A 773 -29.63 11.26 26.25
CA VAL A 773 -29.05 10.77 24.99
C VAL A 773 -28.94 11.89 23.96
N GLN A 774 -29.94 12.77 23.84
CA GLN A 774 -29.89 13.92 22.93
C GLN A 774 -28.73 14.86 23.27
N LYS A 775 -28.64 15.29 24.54
CA LYS A 775 -27.73 16.37 24.97
C LYS A 775 -26.29 15.89 25.11
N PHE A 776 -26.07 14.79 25.82
CA PHE A 776 -24.74 14.36 26.24
C PHE A 776 -24.12 13.30 25.33
N VAL A 777 -24.93 12.54 24.59
CA VAL A 777 -24.41 11.44 23.76
C VAL A 777 -24.48 11.77 22.26
N ALA A 778 -25.60 12.33 21.81
CA ALA A 778 -25.84 12.64 20.41
C ALA A 778 -25.41 14.07 20.04
N GLY A 779 -25.34 15.01 20.98
CA GLY A 779 -25.04 16.42 20.70
C GLY A 779 -26.06 17.04 19.72
N HIS A 780 -27.32 16.61 19.75
CA HIS A 780 -28.35 17.10 18.83
C HIS A 780 -28.94 18.43 19.33
N LYS A 781 -29.01 19.45 18.45
CA LYS A 781 -29.61 20.76 18.76
C LYS A 781 -31.10 20.70 19.09
N THR A 782 -31.84 19.75 18.50
CA THR A 782 -33.29 19.68 18.64
C THR A 782 -33.75 18.26 18.98
N TYR A 783 -34.68 18.15 19.92
CA TYR A 783 -35.29 16.90 20.39
C TYR A 783 -35.84 16.02 19.25
N MET A 784 -36.46 16.64 18.24
CA MET A 784 -37.03 15.95 17.06
C MET A 784 -36.02 15.07 16.30
N MET A 785 -34.74 15.43 16.29
CA MET A 785 -33.72 14.62 15.60
C MET A 785 -33.43 13.30 16.32
N THR A 786 -33.62 13.26 17.65
CA THR A 786 -33.42 12.05 18.46
C THR A 786 -34.69 11.20 18.52
N LEU A 787 -35.87 11.80 18.28
CA LEU A 787 -37.16 11.10 18.29
C LEU A 787 -37.25 9.98 17.23
N HIS A 788 -36.58 10.13 16.08
CA HIS A 788 -36.56 9.09 15.05
C HIS A 788 -35.86 7.77 15.49
N TYR A 789 -35.10 7.79 16.59
CA TYR A 789 -34.47 6.60 17.17
C TYR A 789 -35.37 5.88 18.19
N ASP A 790 -36.41 6.55 18.67
CA ASP A 790 -37.42 6.03 19.59
C ASP A 790 -38.56 5.39 18.78
N ASN A 791 -38.22 4.37 17.98
CA ASN A 791 -39.20 3.60 17.21
C ASN A 791 -39.09 2.12 17.62
N PRO A 792 -39.77 1.71 18.70
CA PRO A 792 -39.62 0.38 19.27
C PRO A 792 -40.03 -0.71 18.27
N SER A 793 -39.32 -1.83 18.28
CA SER A 793 -39.66 -2.97 17.42
C SER A 793 -41.03 -3.54 17.79
N HIS A 794 -41.72 -4.17 16.83
CA HIS A 794 -43.02 -4.79 17.09
C HIS A 794 -43.01 -5.79 18.27
N ALA A 795 -41.90 -6.52 18.46
CA ALA A 795 -41.74 -7.44 19.58
C ALA A 795 -41.67 -6.70 20.93
N LYS A 796 -40.99 -5.55 20.96
CA LYS A 796 -40.82 -4.75 22.18
C LYS A 796 -42.08 -3.95 22.51
N VAL A 797 -42.80 -3.45 21.49
CA VAL A 797 -44.15 -2.90 21.67
C VAL A 797 -45.07 -3.95 22.26
N ARG A 798 -45.01 -5.19 21.79
CA ARG A 798 -45.79 -6.30 22.36
C ARG A 798 -45.41 -6.56 23.83
N GLU A 799 -44.13 -6.62 24.16
CA GLU A 799 -43.66 -6.80 25.54
C GLU A 799 -44.14 -5.67 26.46
N TYR A 800 -44.06 -4.41 26.03
CA TYR A 800 -44.59 -3.27 26.79
C TYR A 800 -46.11 -3.34 26.98
N LEU A 801 -46.85 -3.78 25.96
CA LEU A 801 -48.30 -3.97 26.04
C LEU A 801 -48.70 -5.19 26.89
N GLU A 802 -47.83 -6.20 27.01
CA GLU A 802 -48.04 -7.38 27.87
C GLU A 802 -47.67 -7.08 29.33
N ALA A 803 -46.76 -6.12 29.59
CA ALA A 803 -46.34 -5.69 30.92
C ALA A 803 -47.22 -4.58 31.54
N ALA A 804 -48.06 -3.94 30.73
CA ALA A 804 -49.04 -2.91 31.14
C ALA A 804 -50.39 -3.54 31.47
#